data_AF-A0A954US60-F1
#
_entry.id   AF-A0A954US60-F1
#
_cell.length_a   1.000
_cell.length_b   1.000
_cell.length_c   1.000
_cell.angle_alpha   90.00
_cell.angle_beta   90.00
_cell.angle_gamma   90.00
#
_symmetry.space_group_name_H-M   'P 1'
#
loop_
_entity.id
_entity.type
_entity.pdbx_description
1 polymer ?
#
loop_
_entity_poly.entity_id
_entity_poly.type
_entity_poly.pdbx_seq_one_letter_code
_entity_poly.pdbx_strand_id
1 'polypeptide(L)'
;MEAAQQALSRAGENRPQLEQALRESPDSQRFAMEFLIANMPDRDLRALTADYLLANQRLSFEAWREAPWKEQVDEDTFLNFVLPYANINEGREAWREDFRRRCLPLVADAKTPTEAAVMLNRQLFPLLKVRYSTQRRRADQAPAESIRSGLASCTGLSILLIDACRAVGVPARFVGVPLWSDNSGNHSWVEVWDRGWHFTGAAEPQDALDRAWFTGRAAQAKRDDPQRAIYAARFQRTPTTFPLVWDRAIDYVFAVNVTDRYTSQAPPLPVGHVELMVRVIDSQGERLAAQLEVTDASGNSLARGSTKDERFDRNDHFHVTVKDGARVRLLATRDGKSLQREVKAASNLVTLNWSESMPVAAPASLSASDALAELREALAKSMPLGEVRAAGWASVPLDRKSADLASELLAADHARRIRETRAEEMKRRVVEAGELKMPFFYKVFGERPAKGRGLYISMHGGGGAPPRVNDAQWQNQQRLYELEEGVYLAPRAPTNTWDLWHQGHIDGMFRRLIENLIVFEGVDPNRVYLMGYSAGGDGVFQLAPRMADSFAAAAMMAGHPNETSPLGLRNLPFTLHMGGRDAAYQRNAVAAKWEQLLGDLRKQDPGGYEHWVKIYPDKGHWMDREDAAAIPWMAKHTRQRYPRQVVWRQDDVTHSRFYWLALDGPEVKPRAELRASWEGQACRLQPGDARSIRLRLHDQLVNLDQPVQVSAGDRVVFAGTAQRTIATLAKTLEERGDPSYMFPAELAIQLPAAPAPEGKE
;
A
#
# COMPACT_ATOMS: atom_id res chain seq x y z
N MET A 1 23.91 -6.98 -44.56
CA MET A 1 24.76 -8.05 -45.14
C MET A 1 26.26 -7.93 -44.83
N GLU A 2 27.03 -6.93 -45.29
CA GLU A 2 28.51 -6.95 -45.13
C GLU A 2 28.99 -6.97 -43.66
N ALA A 3 28.40 -6.13 -42.79
CA ALA A 3 28.76 -6.08 -41.37
C ALA A 3 28.42 -7.37 -40.60
N ALA A 4 27.31 -8.03 -40.95
CA ALA A 4 26.93 -9.32 -40.36
C ALA A 4 27.91 -10.42 -40.79
N GLN A 5 28.33 -10.42 -42.06
CA GLN A 5 29.33 -11.36 -42.56
C GLN A 5 30.69 -11.19 -41.87
N GLN A 6 31.11 -9.95 -41.63
CA GLN A 6 32.31 -9.65 -40.86
C GLN A 6 32.19 -10.18 -39.42
N ALA A 7 31.04 -10.01 -38.76
CA ALA A 7 30.80 -10.53 -37.42
C ALA A 7 30.83 -12.07 -37.36
N LEU A 8 30.27 -12.76 -38.36
CA LEU A 8 30.31 -14.22 -38.44
C LEU A 8 31.74 -14.78 -38.47
N SER A 9 32.71 -14.03 -39.03
CA SER A 9 34.11 -14.45 -39.02
C SER A 9 34.74 -14.46 -37.61
N ARG A 10 34.20 -13.67 -36.67
CA ARG A 10 34.65 -13.60 -35.26
C ARG A 10 33.95 -14.60 -34.33
N ALA A 11 32.92 -15.29 -34.81
CA ALA A 11 32.09 -16.20 -34.00
C ALA A 11 32.78 -17.52 -33.63
N GLY A 12 33.90 -17.87 -34.29
CA GLY A 12 34.63 -19.11 -34.03
C GLY A 12 33.75 -20.35 -34.25
N GLU A 13 33.81 -21.30 -33.32
CA GLU A 13 33.03 -22.55 -33.36
C GLU A 13 31.51 -22.33 -33.26
N ASN A 14 31.06 -21.16 -32.79
CA ASN A 14 29.63 -20.84 -32.66
C ASN A 14 29.01 -20.32 -33.98
N ARG A 15 29.80 -20.13 -35.04
CA ARG A 15 29.32 -19.65 -36.34
C ARG A 15 28.10 -20.42 -36.89
N PRO A 16 28.01 -21.77 -36.80
CA PRO A 16 26.83 -22.50 -37.29
C PRO A 16 25.52 -22.10 -36.62
N GLN A 17 25.54 -21.74 -35.33
CA GLN A 17 24.38 -21.26 -34.60
C GLN A 17 23.88 -19.91 -35.14
N LEU A 18 24.79 -18.99 -35.44
CA LEU A 18 24.44 -17.68 -36.00
C LEU A 18 23.93 -17.79 -37.44
N GLU A 19 24.53 -18.66 -38.25
CA GLU A 19 24.05 -18.94 -39.61
C GLU A 19 22.68 -19.63 -39.60
N GLN A 20 22.43 -20.52 -38.63
CA GLN A 20 21.10 -21.10 -38.41
C GLN A 20 20.07 -20.02 -38.05
N ALA A 21 20.38 -19.14 -37.10
CA ALA A 21 19.50 -18.03 -36.72
C ALA A 21 19.15 -17.13 -37.92
N LEU A 22 20.11 -16.85 -38.80
CA LEU A 22 19.87 -16.10 -40.04
C LEU A 22 18.96 -16.87 -40.99
N ARG A 23 19.22 -18.16 -41.25
CA ARG A 23 18.41 -18.96 -42.18
C ARG A 23 16.96 -19.11 -41.72
N GLU A 24 16.76 -19.36 -40.43
CA GLU A 24 15.44 -19.65 -39.83
C GLU A 24 14.65 -18.39 -39.44
N SER A 25 15.29 -17.22 -39.42
CA SER A 25 14.60 -15.94 -39.26
C SER A 25 13.62 -15.70 -40.42
N PRO A 26 12.35 -15.33 -40.16
CA PRO A 26 11.39 -15.02 -41.23
C PRO A 26 11.93 -13.94 -42.17
N ASP A 27 11.70 -14.05 -43.47
CA ASP A 27 12.29 -13.13 -44.46
C ASP A 27 11.96 -11.65 -44.17
N SER A 28 10.72 -11.37 -43.74
CA SER A 28 10.28 -10.02 -43.32
C SER A 28 10.96 -9.48 -42.05
N GLN A 29 11.75 -10.30 -41.34
CA GLN A 29 12.42 -9.96 -40.09
C GLN A 29 13.93 -10.26 -40.12
N ARG A 30 14.45 -10.84 -41.22
CA ARG A 30 15.85 -11.23 -41.38
C ARG A 30 16.82 -10.07 -41.14
N PHE A 31 16.44 -8.85 -41.54
CA PHE A 31 17.21 -7.63 -41.32
C PHE A 31 17.50 -7.38 -39.82
N ALA A 32 16.57 -7.73 -38.92
CA ALA A 32 16.73 -7.57 -37.49
C ALA A 32 17.72 -8.58 -36.90
N MET A 33 17.73 -9.82 -37.42
CA MET A 33 18.74 -10.82 -37.04
C MET A 33 20.13 -10.42 -37.54
N GLU A 34 20.23 -9.94 -38.79
CA GLU A 34 21.47 -9.38 -39.32
C GLU A 34 21.98 -8.22 -38.46
N PHE A 35 21.08 -7.34 -38.04
CA PHE A 35 21.41 -6.22 -37.14
C PHE A 35 21.95 -6.70 -35.80
N LEU A 36 21.30 -7.70 -35.15
CA LEU A 36 21.78 -8.26 -33.89
C LEU A 36 23.19 -8.84 -34.05
N ILE A 37 23.41 -9.68 -35.07
CA ILE A 37 24.71 -10.33 -35.32
C ILE A 37 25.80 -9.31 -35.64
N ALA A 38 25.49 -8.28 -36.43
CA ALA A 38 26.47 -7.25 -36.78
C ALA A 38 26.94 -6.42 -35.56
N ASN A 39 26.09 -6.27 -34.54
CA ASN A 39 26.33 -5.32 -33.44
C ASN A 39 26.62 -5.98 -32.08
N MET A 40 26.29 -7.25 -31.88
CA MET A 40 26.60 -7.95 -30.62
C MET A 40 28.12 -8.07 -30.37
N PRO A 41 28.55 -8.11 -29.10
CA PRO A 41 29.97 -8.25 -28.76
C PRO A 41 30.50 -9.66 -29.06
N ASP A 42 31.83 -9.80 -29.17
CA ASP A 42 32.48 -11.08 -29.48
C ASP A 42 32.14 -12.20 -28.50
N ARG A 43 31.92 -11.86 -27.21
CA ARG A 43 31.46 -12.83 -26.21
C ARG A 43 30.09 -13.43 -26.54
N ASP A 44 29.21 -12.65 -27.16
CA ASP A 44 27.86 -13.10 -27.52
C ASP A 44 27.90 -13.84 -28.86
N LEU A 45 28.72 -13.39 -29.83
CA LEU A 45 28.97 -14.10 -31.09
C LEU A 45 29.46 -15.53 -30.86
N ARG A 46 30.24 -15.75 -29.79
CA ARG A 46 30.85 -17.05 -29.45
C ARG A 46 29.99 -17.93 -28.54
N ALA A 47 28.86 -17.44 -28.03
CA ALA A 47 28.10 -18.14 -26.99
C ALA A 47 26.59 -18.23 -27.22
N LEU A 48 25.97 -17.29 -27.94
CA LEU A 48 24.52 -17.29 -28.13
C LEU A 48 24.10 -18.31 -29.19
N THR A 49 23.11 -19.13 -28.83
CA THR A 49 22.52 -20.16 -29.68
C THR A 49 21.48 -19.58 -30.64
N ALA A 50 21.19 -20.28 -31.73
CA ALA A 50 20.13 -19.94 -32.67
C ALA A 50 18.77 -19.79 -31.98
N ASP A 51 18.40 -20.77 -31.15
CA ASP A 51 17.12 -20.81 -30.44
C ASP A 51 16.90 -19.57 -29.57
N TYR A 52 17.92 -19.16 -28.81
CA TYR A 52 17.88 -17.94 -28.00
C TYR A 52 17.62 -16.69 -28.83
N LEU A 53 18.34 -16.52 -29.95
CA LEU A 53 18.22 -15.35 -30.82
C LEU A 53 16.87 -15.32 -31.53
N LEU A 54 16.40 -16.46 -32.04
CA LEU A 54 15.11 -16.60 -32.71
C LEU A 54 13.95 -16.36 -31.73
N ALA A 55 14.04 -16.87 -30.50
CA ALA A 55 13.04 -16.61 -29.47
C ALA A 55 12.98 -15.13 -29.09
N ASN A 56 14.13 -14.48 -28.88
CA ASN A 56 14.18 -13.03 -28.60
C ASN A 56 13.61 -12.21 -29.75
N GLN A 57 13.96 -12.55 -31.01
CA GLN A 57 13.43 -11.86 -32.19
C GLN A 57 11.91 -12.03 -32.28
N ARG A 58 11.39 -13.25 -32.18
CA ARG A 58 9.95 -13.51 -32.25
C ARG A 58 9.18 -12.68 -31.22
N LEU A 59 9.61 -12.75 -29.96
CA LEU A 59 8.97 -12.05 -28.84
C LEU A 59 9.10 -10.52 -28.94
N SER A 60 10.20 -9.99 -29.49
CA SER A 60 10.35 -8.54 -29.69
C SER A 60 9.42 -8.01 -30.79
N PHE A 61 9.27 -8.73 -31.89
CA PHE A 61 8.31 -8.39 -32.94
C PHE A 61 6.86 -8.53 -32.47
N GLU A 62 6.53 -9.56 -31.69
CA GLU A 62 5.22 -9.72 -31.07
C GLU A 62 4.89 -8.51 -30.18
N ALA A 63 5.82 -8.16 -29.27
CA ALA A 63 5.66 -7.00 -28.39
C ALA A 63 5.49 -5.69 -29.15
N TRP A 64 6.29 -5.45 -30.19
CA TRP A 64 6.19 -4.24 -31.00
C TRP A 64 4.89 -4.18 -31.81
N ARG A 65 4.49 -5.26 -32.49
CA ARG A 65 3.32 -5.28 -33.38
C ARG A 65 1.99 -5.21 -32.66
N GLU A 66 1.93 -5.70 -31.42
CA GLU A 66 0.72 -5.69 -30.60
C GLU A 66 0.56 -4.40 -29.78
N ALA A 67 1.63 -3.59 -29.65
CA ALA A 67 1.59 -2.36 -28.89
C ALA A 67 0.68 -1.29 -29.55
N PRO A 68 -0.14 -0.55 -28.78
CA PRO A 68 -0.97 0.54 -29.30
C PRO A 68 -0.20 1.65 -30.03
N TRP A 69 1.08 1.82 -29.71
CA TRP A 69 1.98 2.84 -30.26
C TRP A 69 2.94 2.32 -31.34
N LYS A 70 2.69 1.13 -31.91
CA LYS A 70 3.58 0.51 -32.91
C LYS A 70 3.97 1.46 -34.06
N GLU A 71 3.03 2.29 -34.52
CA GLU A 71 3.23 3.24 -35.63
C GLU A 71 4.12 4.44 -35.25
N GLN A 72 4.40 4.64 -33.95
CA GLN A 72 5.28 5.71 -33.45
C GLN A 72 6.75 5.27 -33.34
N VAL A 73 7.01 3.97 -33.52
CA VAL A 73 8.33 3.36 -33.36
C VAL A 73 8.84 3.00 -34.75
N ASP A 74 9.83 3.77 -35.21
CA ASP A 74 10.52 3.46 -36.47
C ASP A 74 11.49 2.28 -36.32
N GLU A 75 12.02 1.83 -37.46
CA GLU A 75 12.92 0.67 -37.51
C GLU A 75 14.18 0.88 -36.67
N ASP A 76 14.83 2.06 -36.75
CA ASP A 76 16.04 2.35 -35.96
C ASP A 76 15.78 2.27 -34.46
N THR A 77 14.64 2.82 -34.03
CA THR A 77 14.21 2.82 -32.63
C THR A 77 13.91 1.40 -32.16
N PHE A 78 13.19 0.62 -32.97
CA PHE A 78 12.93 -0.79 -32.67
C PHE A 78 14.23 -1.59 -32.54
N LEU A 79 15.12 -1.50 -33.53
CA LEU A 79 16.38 -2.25 -33.60
C LEU A 79 17.29 -1.95 -32.41
N ASN A 80 17.35 -0.70 -31.95
CA ASN A 80 18.25 -0.29 -30.88
C ASN A 80 17.64 -0.36 -29.47
N PHE A 81 16.31 -0.29 -29.32
CA PHE A 81 15.69 -0.01 -28.03
C PHE A 81 14.49 -0.90 -27.68
N VAL A 82 14.09 -1.82 -28.56
CA VAL A 82 13.10 -2.89 -28.27
C VAL A 82 13.69 -4.26 -28.53
N LEU A 83 14.31 -4.47 -29.70
CA LEU A 83 14.89 -5.75 -30.14
C LEU A 83 16.03 -6.30 -29.25
N PRO A 84 16.95 -5.49 -28.70
CA PRO A 84 18.11 -6.02 -28.00
C PRO A 84 17.74 -6.90 -26.80
N TYR A 85 18.48 -7.99 -26.63
CA TYR A 85 18.32 -8.94 -25.53
C TYR A 85 19.07 -8.52 -24.24
N ALA A 86 19.81 -7.41 -24.29
CA ALA A 86 20.56 -6.86 -23.18
C ALA A 86 20.58 -5.32 -23.26
N ASN A 87 20.91 -4.68 -22.14
CA ASN A 87 21.02 -3.25 -21.96
C ASN A 87 22.48 -2.79 -21.99
N ILE A 88 23.34 -3.52 -21.27
CA ILE A 88 24.77 -3.25 -21.07
C ILE A 88 25.56 -4.58 -21.00
N ASN A 89 26.40 -4.75 -19.99
CA ASN A 89 27.27 -5.91 -19.79
C ASN A 89 26.67 -7.03 -18.91
N GLU A 90 25.39 -6.95 -18.54
CA GLU A 90 24.72 -7.91 -17.66
C GLU A 90 24.71 -9.35 -18.23
N GLY A 91 24.45 -10.34 -17.38
CA GLY A 91 24.31 -11.74 -17.82
C GLY A 91 23.19 -11.91 -18.85
N ARG A 92 23.42 -12.75 -19.88
CA ARG A 92 22.42 -13.01 -20.92
C ARG A 92 21.37 -13.99 -20.40
N GLU A 93 20.10 -13.58 -20.38
CA GLU A 93 18.98 -14.36 -19.86
C GLU A 93 17.77 -14.24 -20.81
N ALA A 94 16.97 -15.31 -20.91
CA ALA A 94 15.73 -15.30 -21.68
C ALA A 94 14.57 -14.62 -20.91
N TRP A 95 14.78 -13.36 -20.49
CA TRP A 95 13.85 -12.63 -19.61
C TRP A 95 12.52 -12.25 -20.29
N ARG A 96 12.53 -12.04 -21.61
CA ARG A 96 11.44 -11.38 -22.34
C ARG A 96 10.10 -12.07 -22.22
N GLU A 97 10.06 -13.40 -22.25
CA GLU A 97 8.81 -14.16 -22.13
C GLU A 97 8.18 -14.01 -20.73
N ASP A 98 8.98 -14.20 -19.67
CA ASP A 98 8.52 -14.04 -18.29
C ASP A 98 8.08 -12.61 -18.02
N PHE A 99 8.87 -11.62 -18.47
CA PHE A 99 8.54 -10.21 -18.29
C PHE A 99 7.28 -9.82 -19.08
N ARG A 100 7.11 -10.30 -20.31
CA ARG A 100 5.91 -10.03 -21.11
C ARG A 100 4.66 -10.56 -20.40
N ARG A 101 4.70 -11.81 -19.93
CA ARG A 101 3.61 -12.43 -19.18
C ARG A 101 3.24 -11.63 -17.92
N ARG A 102 4.23 -11.12 -17.19
CA ARG A 102 4.02 -10.34 -15.96
C ARG A 102 3.54 -8.92 -16.22
N CYS A 103 4.09 -8.26 -17.25
CA CYS A 103 3.97 -6.82 -17.45
C CYS A 103 2.82 -6.44 -18.37
N LEU A 104 2.45 -7.29 -19.34
CA LEU A 104 1.37 -6.98 -20.28
C LEU A 104 0.02 -6.69 -19.57
N PRO A 105 -0.40 -7.44 -18.53
CA PRO A 105 -1.60 -7.10 -17.76
C PRO A 105 -1.52 -5.76 -17.02
N LEU A 106 -0.32 -5.32 -16.65
CA LEU A 106 -0.12 -4.08 -15.88
C LEU A 106 -0.29 -2.81 -16.72
N VAL A 107 -0.21 -2.94 -18.04
CA VAL A 107 -0.29 -1.83 -19.00
C VAL A 107 -1.50 -1.96 -19.94
N ALA A 108 -2.48 -2.79 -19.58
CA ALA A 108 -3.62 -3.10 -20.44
C ALA A 108 -4.40 -1.84 -20.87
N ASP A 109 -4.47 -0.82 -20.01
CA ASP A 109 -5.17 0.44 -20.26
C ASP A 109 -4.28 1.56 -20.84
N ALA A 110 -2.97 1.31 -20.99
CA ALA A 110 -2.03 2.30 -21.49
C ALA A 110 -2.21 2.55 -22.99
N LYS A 111 -2.31 3.83 -23.38
CA LYS A 111 -2.46 4.27 -24.78
C LYS A 111 -1.17 4.82 -25.36
N THR A 112 -0.23 5.22 -24.51
CA THR A 112 1.06 5.78 -24.90
C THR A 112 2.23 5.04 -24.25
N PRO A 113 3.44 5.09 -24.84
CA PRO A 113 4.65 4.57 -24.20
C PRO A 113 4.89 5.21 -22.82
N THR A 114 4.60 6.51 -22.68
CA THR A 114 4.71 7.24 -21.40
C THR A 114 3.80 6.64 -20.33
N GLU A 115 2.51 6.44 -20.62
CA GLU A 115 1.55 5.86 -19.68
C GLU A 115 2.00 4.45 -19.27
N ALA A 116 2.40 3.62 -20.24
CA ALA A 116 2.88 2.27 -19.97
C ALA A 116 4.12 2.27 -19.06
N ALA A 117 5.12 3.12 -19.34
CA ALA A 117 6.32 3.22 -18.51
C ALA A 117 6.03 3.68 -17.07
N VAL A 118 5.13 4.65 -16.89
CA VAL A 118 4.68 5.12 -15.56
C VAL A 118 3.98 4.00 -14.79
N MET A 119 3.07 3.27 -15.45
CA MET A 119 2.36 2.13 -14.86
C MET A 119 3.31 1.00 -14.46
N LEU A 120 4.29 0.67 -15.33
CA LEU A 120 5.31 -0.33 -15.05
C LEU A 120 6.18 0.09 -13.87
N ASN A 121 6.71 1.32 -13.84
CA ASN A 121 7.57 1.78 -12.77
C ASN A 121 6.86 1.75 -11.39
N ARG A 122 5.55 2.03 -11.38
CA ARG A 122 4.72 1.96 -10.16
C ARG A 122 4.48 0.55 -9.64
N GLN A 123 4.35 -0.44 -10.53
CA GLN A 123 3.86 -1.78 -10.18
C GLN A 123 4.94 -2.87 -10.23
N LEU A 124 5.97 -2.71 -11.05
CA LEU A 124 6.98 -3.73 -11.33
C LEU A 124 7.78 -4.13 -10.09
N PHE A 125 8.33 -3.16 -9.35
CA PHE A 125 9.20 -3.45 -8.21
C PHE A 125 8.47 -4.10 -7.03
N PRO A 126 7.25 -3.66 -6.66
CA PRO A 126 6.39 -4.41 -5.74
C PRO A 126 6.10 -5.84 -6.21
N LEU A 127 5.80 -6.03 -7.50
CA LEU A 127 5.51 -7.33 -8.09
C LEU A 127 6.72 -8.28 -8.03
N LEU A 128 7.91 -7.77 -8.36
CA LEU A 128 9.16 -8.53 -8.35
C LEU A 128 9.76 -8.69 -6.95
N LYS A 129 9.25 -7.94 -5.95
CA LYS A 129 9.80 -7.87 -4.59
C LYS A 129 11.27 -7.44 -4.56
N VAL A 130 11.65 -6.55 -5.47
CA VAL A 130 13.01 -5.99 -5.56
C VAL A 130 12.99 -4.57 -5.03
N ARG A 131 13.95 -4.24 -4.17
CA ARG A 131 14.13 -2.87 -3.64
C ARG A 131 15.55 -2.37 -3.93
N TYR A 132 15.72 -1.05 -3.87
CA TYR A 132 17.04 -0.45 -3.95
C TYR A 132 17.93 -0.95 -2.81
N SER A 133 19.18 -1.30 -3.13
CA SER A 133 20.25 -1.52 -2.16
C SER A 133 21.61 -1.53 -2.84
N THR A 134 22.63 -1.09 -2.11
CA THR A 134 24.04 -1.25 -2.50
C THR A 134 24.69 -2.53 -1.94
N GLN A 135 23.96 -3.30 -1.10
CA GLN A 135 24.38 -4.57 -0.52
C GLN A 135 24.07 -5.76 -1.47
N ARG A 136 24.48 -5.60 -2.72
CA ARG A 136 24.29 -6.55 -3.82
C ARG A 136 25.64 -7.08 -4.30
N ARG A 137 25.65 -8.24 -4.95
CA ARG A 137 26.88 -8.93 -5.39
C ARG A 137 27.69 -8.12 -6.43
N ARG A 138 27.02 -7.47 -7.38
CA ARG A 138 27.60 -6.65 -8.45
C ARG A 138 26.58 -5.61 -8.94
N ALA A 139 27.01 -4.57 -9.68
CA ALA A 139 26.10 -3.51 -10.12
C ALA A 139 25.23 -3.91 -11.33
N ASP A 140 25.81 -4.68 -12.25
CA ASP A 140 25.28 -5.16 -13.53
C ASP A 140 24.55 -6.51 -13.40
N GLN A 141 23.69 -6.63 -12.39
CA GLN A 141 22.91 -7.85 -12.16
C GLN A 141 21.95 -8.11 -13.33
N ALA A 142 21.93 -9.36 -13.81
CA ALA A 142 20.88 -9.81 -14.71
C ALA A 142 19.52 -9.86 -13.98
N PRO A 143 18.38 -9.83 -14.70
CA PRO A 143 17.06 -9.79 -14.09
C PRO A 143 16.82 -10.85 -13.02
N ALA A 144 17.17 -12.12 -13.26
CA ALA A 144 16.95 -13.19 -12.30
C ALA A 144 17.82 -13.06 -11.04
N GLU A 145 19.00 -12.44 -11.14
CA GLU A 145 19.89 -12.18 -9.99
C GLU A 145 19.29 -11.11 -9.07
N SER A 146 18.76 -10.03 -9.65
CA SER A 146 18.06 -8.97 -8.91
C SER A 146 16.80 -9.51 -8.24
N ILE A 147 15.98 -10.28 -8.97
CA ILE A 147 14.74 -10.88 -8.44
C ILE A 147 15.02 -11.85 -7.30
N ARG A 148 16.02 -12.73 -7.46
CA ARG A 148 16.35 -13.74 -6.44
C ARG A 148 16.89 -13.15 -5.15
N SER A 149 17.73 -12.12 -5.26
CA SER A 149 18.27 -11.43 -4.08
C SER A 149 17.26 -10.47 -3.44
N GLY A 150 16.27 -9.99 -4.20
CA GLY A 150 15.37 -8.93 -3.78
C GLY A 150 16.03 -7.56 -3.69
N LEU A 151 17.29 -7.43 -4.14
CA LEU A 151 18.12 -6.24 -3.96
C LEU A 151 18.81 -5.87 -5.28
N ALA A 152 18.76 -4.59 -5.64
CA ALA A 152 19.47 -4.06 -6.80
C ALA A 152 19.90 -2.60 -6.58
N SER A 153 21.03 -2.16 -7.16
CA SER A 153 21.35 -0.73 -7.25
C SER A 153 20.60 -0.06 -8.41
N CYS A 154 20.75 1.26 -8.58
CA CYS A 154 20.15 2.03 -9.67
C CYS A 154 20.39 1.40 -11.07
N THR A 155 21.57 0.81 -11.29
CA THR A 155 21.89 0.00 -12.48
C THR A 155 20.93 -1.19 -12.66
N GLY A 156 20.83 -2.09 -11.67
CA GLY A 156 19.99 -3.28 -11.75
C GLY A 156 18.50 -2.95 -11.79
N LEU A 157 18.05 -1.91 -11.09
CA LEU A 157 16.66 -1.43 -11.17
C LEU A 157 16.35 -0.88 -12.57
N SER A 158 17.28 -0.14 -13.17
CA SER A 158 17.11 0.38 -14.54
C SER A 158 17.05 -0.76 -15.56
N ILE A 159 17.90 -1.79 -15.44
CA ILE A 159 17.83 -3.00 -16.28
C ILE A 159 16.43 -3.63 -16.20
N LEU A 160 15.92 -3.87 -14.98
CA LEU A 160 14.58 -4.45 -14.78
C LEU A 160 13.47 -3.62 -15.43
N LEU A 161 13.49 -2.30 -15.26
CA LEU A 161 12.47 -1.42 -15.83
C LEU A 161 12.56 -1.36 -17.35
N ILE A 162 13.77 -1.32 -17.92
CA ILE A 162 13.95 -1.34 -19.38
C ILE A 162 13.47 -2.66 -19.96
N ASP A 163 13.81 -3.79 -19.34
CA ASP A 163 13.37 -5.11 -19.78
C ASP A 163 11.84 -5.24 -19.72
N ALA A 164 11.20 -4.70 -18.68
CA ALA A 164 9.74 -4.63 -18.58
C ALA A 164 9.12 -3.79 -19.70
N CYS A 165 9.66 -2.59 -19.95
CA CYS A 165 9.24 -1.73 -21.05
C CYS A 165 9.37 -2.44 -22.41
N ARG A 166 10.53 -3.03 -22.68
CA ARG A 166 10.81 -3.74 -23.95
C ARG A 166 9.95 -4.98 -24.13
N ALA A 167 9.58 -5.67 -23.06
CA ALA A 167 8.72 -6.85 -23.11
C ALA A 167 7.28 -6.54 -23.53
N VAL A 168 6.83 -5.29 -23.36
CA VAL A 168 5.51 -4.80 -23.78
C VAL A 168 5.57 -3.85 -24.99
N GLY A 169 6.74 -3.74 -25.64
CA GLY A 169 6.91 -2.96 -26.87
C GLY A 169 7.19 -1.47 -26.66
N VAL A 170 7.45 -1.01 -25.44
CA VAL A 170 7.91 0.36 -25.15
C VAL A 170 9.42 0.45 -25.45
N PRO A 171 9.89 1.32 -26.37
CA PRO A 171 11.31 1.51 -26.57
C PRO A 171 11.93 2.22 -25.38
N ALA A 172 12.93 1.59 -24.77
CA ALA A 172 13.59 2.10 -23.58
C ALA A 172 15.10 1.81 -23.61
N ARG A 173 15.89 2.67 -22.96
CA ARG A 173 17.35 2.57 -22.92
C ARG A 173 17.95 2.98 -21.58
N PHE A 174 19.13 2.40 -21.33
CA PHE A 174 19.92 2.65 -20.14
C PHE A 174 20.65 3.99 -20.27
N VAL A 175 20.56 4.82 -19.26
CA VAL A 175 21.22 6.14 -19.21
C VAL A 175 22.00 6.25 -17.93
N GLY A 176 23.12 6.96 -17.96
CA GLY A 176 23.88 7.23 -16.74
C GLY A 176 24.91 8.33 -16.87
N VAL A 177 25.35 8.77 -15.70
CA VAL A 177 26.45 9.70 -15.50
C VAL A 177 27.55 9.00 -14.70
N PRO A 178 28.82 9.01 -15.14
CA PRO A 178 29.92 8.36 -14.41
C PRO A 178 30.22 9.03 -13.08
N LEU A 179 30.08 10.35 -13.02
CA LEU A 179 30.33 11.17 -11.86
C LEU A 179 29.51 12.46 -11.97
N TRP A 180 28.68 12.74 -10.98
CA TRP A 180 27.97 14.02 -10.90
C TRP A 180 28.94 15.21 -10.85
N SER A 181 28.49 16.39 -11.31
CA SER A 181 29.32 17.61 -11.35
C SER A 181 29.81 18.09 -9.98
N ASP A 182 29.12 17.70 -8.91
CA ASP A 182 29.48 17.95 -7.50
C ASP A 182 30.35 16.84 -6.87
N ASN A 183 30.74 15.83 -7.67
CA ASN A 183 31.53 14.65 -7.29
C ASN A 183 30.85 13.67 -6.32
N SER A 184 29.50 13.66 -6.20
CA SER A 184 28.81 12.75 -5.26
C SER A 184 28.75 11.27 -5.68
N GLY A 185 29.38 10.89 -6.80
CA GLY A 185 29.36 9.54 -7.35
C GLY A 185 28.58 9.43 -8.67
N ASN A 186 28.30 8.21 -9.09
CA ASN A 186 27.61 7.91 -10.35
C ASN A 186 26.09 7.71 -10.12
N HIS A 187 25.32 7.70 -11.20
CA HIS A 187 23.92 7.29 -11.17
C HIS A 187 23.47 6.76 -12.54
N SER A 188 22.44 5.92 -12.55
CA SER A 188 21.85 5.35 -13.76
C SER A 188 20.34 5.34 -13.67
N TRP A 189 19.68 5.61 -14.80
CA TRP A 189 18.24 5.72 -14.92
C TRP A 189 17.77 5.28 -16.31
N VAL A 190 16.48 5.46 -16.59
CA VAL A 190 15.84 4.99 -17.81
C VAL A 190 15.39 6.16 -18.67
N GLU A 191 15.67 6.07 -19.98
CA GLU A 191 14.98 6.87 -20.99
C GLU A 191 13.98 6.02 -21.76
N VAL A 192 12.80 6.58 -22.02
CA VAL A 192 11.67 6.00 -22.75
C VAL A 192 11.37 6.86 -23.98
N TRP A 193 11.12 6.21 -25.11
CA TRP A 193 10.74 6.90 -26.34
C TRP A 193 9.24 7.08 -26.45
N ASP A 194 8.80 8.34 -26.53
CA ASP A 194 7.42 8.73 -26.85
C ASP A 194 7.44 10.02 -27.69
N ARG A 195 7.60 9.88 -29.02
CA ARG A 195 7.84 11.01 -29.95
C ARG A 195 9.02 11.90 -29.57
N GLY A 196 9.99 11.32 -28.86
CA GLY A 196 11.08 12.01 -28.19
C GLY A 196 11.58 11.16 -27.03
N TRP A 197 12.79 11.44 -26.55
CA TRP A 197 13.34 10.76 -25.38
C TRP A 197 12.94 11.49 -24.11
N HIS A 198 12.26 10.77 -23.22
CA HIS A 198 11.85 11.21 -21.89
C HIS A 198 12.53 10.35 -20.83
N PHE A 199 12.76 10.85 -19.62
CA PHE A 199 13.47 10.10 -18.58
C PHE A 199 12.65 9.82 -17.31
N THR A 200 13.01 8.77 -16.59
CA THR A 200 12.47 8.43 -15.27
C THR A 200 13.50 7.64 -14.45
N GLY A 201 13.45 7.80 -13.12
CA GLY A 201 14.20 6.95 -12.20
C GLY A 201 13.54 5.58 -12.04
N ALA A 202 14.32 4.52 -11.81
CA ALA A 202 13.79 3.17 -11.66
C ALA A 202 13.46 2.86 -10.19
N ALA A 203 12.26 2.33 -9.92
CA ALA A 203 11.66 2.17 -8.60
C ALA A 203 11.35 3.50 -7.89
N GLU A 204 11.23 4.57 -8.67
CA GLU A 204 10.94 5.93 -8.24
C GLU A 204 9.70 6.43 -8.99
N PRO A 205 8.52 5.83 -8.76
CA PRO A 205 7.35 6.12 -9.57
C PRO A 205 6.91 7.58 -9.42
N GLN A 206 6.67 8.22 -10.57
CA GLN A 206 6.16 9.57 -10.69
C GLN A 206 4.93 9.55 -11.60
N ASP A 207 4.06 10.56 -11.49
CA ASP A 207 2.85 10.64 -12.32
C ASP A 207 3.15 11.10 -13.77
N ALA A 208 4.39 11.51 -14.05
CA ALA A 208 4.87 11.90 -15.38
C ALA A 208 6.37 11.58 -15.54
N LEU A 209 6.81 11.45 -16.79
CA LEU A 209 8.24 11.42 -17.14
C LEU A 209 8.87 12.83 -17.06
N ASP A 210 10.18 12.90 -17.20
CA ASP A 210 11.03 14.11 -17.09
C ASP A 210 11.00 14.79 -15.71
N ARG A 211 10.51 14.06 -14.71
CA ARG A 211 10.52 14.45 -13.31
C ARG A 211 11.27 13.38 -12.52
N ALA A 212 12.43 13.73 -11.98
CA ALA A 212 13.17 12.89 -11.07
C ALA A 212 13.90 13.75 -10.04
N TRP A 213 14.29 13.16 -8.91
CA TRP A 213 15.05 13.88 -7.88
C TRP A 213 16.39 14.42 -8.43
N PHE A 214 16.93 13.79 -9.49
CA PHE A 214 18.20 14.17 -10.11
C PHE A 214 18.07 15.21 -11.23
N THR A 215 16.89 15.70 -11.59
CA THR A 215 16.70 16.61 -12.75
C THR A 215 17.63 17.84 -12.67
N GLY A 216 17.68 18.51 -11.50
CA GLY A 216 18.56 19.68 -11.30
C GLY A 216 20.05 19.35 -11.38
N ARG A 217 20.44 18.13 -11.00
CA ARG A 217 21.83 17.66 -11.04
C ARG A 217 22.26 17.29 -12.45
N ALA A 218 21.38 16.62 -13.21
CA ALA A 218 21.59 16.29 -14.61
C ALA A 218 21.73 17.53 -15.49
N ALA A 219 21.03 18.62 -15.17
CA ALA A 219 21.18 19.89 -15.85
C ALA A 219 22.56 20.55 -15.67
N GLN A 220 23.34 20.14 -14.68
CA GLN A 220 24.71 20.63 -14.44
C GLN A 220 25.79 19.76 -15.12
N ALA A 221 25.39 18.73 -15.88
CA ALA A 221 26.32 17.86 -16.59
C ALA A 221 27.18 18.65 -17.59
N LYS A 222 28.40 18.15 -17.84
CA LYS A 222 29.38 18.84 -18.69
C LYS A 222 29.66 17.99 -19.92
N ARG A 223 29.17 18.46 -21.07
CA ARG A 223 29.23 17.74 -22.35
C ARG A 223 30.65 17.28 -22.70
N ASP A 224 31.62 18.15 -22.52
CA ASP A 224 33.02 17.96 -22.95
C ASP A 224 33.90 17.31 -21.86
N ASP A 225 33.34 16.96 -20.72
CA ASP A 225 34.03 16.24 -19.65
C ASP A 225 33.50 14.79 -19.60
N PRO A 226 34.26 13.79 -20.08
CA PRO A 226 33.77 12.42 -20.18
C PRO A 226 33.36 11.78 -18.84
N GLN A 227 33.81 12.31 -17.71
CA GLN A 227 33.39 11.83 -16.39
C GLN A 227 32.05 12.44 -15.96
N ARG A 228 31.69 13.61 -16.49
CA ARG A 228 30.52 14.40 -16.08
C ARG A 228 29.48 14.59 -17.19
N ALA A 229 29.72 13.99 -18.36
CA ALA A 229 28.75 13.88 -19.44
C ALA A 229 27.73 12.78 -19.15
N ILE A 230 26.55 12.90 -19.75
CA ILE A 230 25.48 11.91 -19.66
C ILE A 230 25.47 11.07 -20.93
N TYR A 231 25.48 9.76 -20.76
CA TYR A 231 25.52 8.79 -21.85
C TYR A 231 24.26 7.94 -21.84
N ALA A 232 23.72 7.67 -23.03
CA ALA A 232 22.64 6.71 -23.22
C ALA A 232 23.13 5.53 -24.06
N ALA A 233 22.92 4.30 -23.57
CA ALA A 233 23.33 3.08 -24.23
C ALA A 233 22.58 2.92 -25.56
N ARG A 234 23.30 2.47 -26.59
CA ARG A 234 22.78 2.16 -27.92
C ARG A 234 23.37 0.82 -28.35
N PHE A 235 22.54 -0.08 -28.87
CA PHE A 235 23.00 -1.42 -29.25
C PHE A 235 23.90 -1.39 -30.48
N GLN A 236 23.54 -0.56 -31.47
CA GLN A 236 24.38 -0.33 -32.63
C GLN A 236 25.72 0.30 -32.24
N ARG A 237 26.79 -0.13 -32.91
CA ARG A 237 28.14 0.43 -32.72
C ARG A 237 28.15 1.95 -32.94
N THR A 238 28.78 2.67 -32.02
CA THR A 238 29.06 4.11 -32.13
C THR A 238 30.53 4.38 -31.79
N PRO A 239 31.08 5.55 -32.13
CA PRO A 239 32.43 5.94 -31.70
C PRO A 239 32.59 6.14 -30.18
N THR A 240 31.49 6.09 -29.41
CA THR A 240 31.47 6.37 -27.98
C THR A 240 31.04 5.12 -27.22
N THR A 241 31.84 4.70 -26.25
CA THR A 241 31.49 3.61 -25.35
C THR A 241 30.77 4.13 -24.10
N PHE A 242 29.90 3.32 -23.54
CA PHE A 242 29.25 3.63 -22.28
C PHE A 242 30.28 3.50 -21.13
N PRO A 243 30.48 4.54 -20.32
CA PRO A 243 31.43 4.50 -19.21
C PRO A 243 30.90 3.68 -18.03
N LEU A 244 31.15 2.37 -18.05
CA LEU A 244 30.78 1.45 -16.97
C LEU A 244 31.73 1.63 -15.78
N VAL A 245 31.31 2.39 -14.77
CA VAL A 245 32.20 2.76 -13.65
C VAL A 245 32.66 1.59 -12.79
N TRP A 246 31.97 0.45 -12.87
CA TRP A 246 32.33 -0.80 -12.17
C TRP A 246 33.27 -1.70 -12.99
N ASP A 247 33.37 -1.51 -14.30
CA ASP A 247 34.28 -2.24 -15.17
C ASP A 247 34.67 -1.37 -16.38
N ARG A 248 35.68 -0.52 -16.18
CA ARG A 248 36.13 0.45 -17.18
C ARG A 248 36.88 -0.18 -18.35
N ALA A 249 37.20 -1.48 -18.29
CA ALA A 249 37.89 -2.18 -19.36
C ALA A 249 36.95 -2.61 -20.49
N ILE A 250 35.64 -2.59 -20.26
CA ILE A 250 34.64 -2.93 -21.26
C ILE A 250 34.51 -1.81 -22.29
N ASP A 251 34.78 -2.13 -23.55
CA ASP A 251 34.72 -1.24 -24.71
C ASP A 251 33.63 -1.63 -25.73
N TYR A 252 32.84 -2.66 -25.43
CA TYR A 252 31.84 -3.22 -26.34
C TYR A 252 30.39 -2.81 -26.02
N VAL A 253 30.18 -1.96 -25.02
CA VAL A 253 28.87 -1.32 -24.76
C VAL A 253 28.92 0.07 -25.36
N PHE A 254 28.14 0.31 -26.41
CA PHE A 254 28.14 1.57 -27.14
C PHE A 254 27.12 2.55 -26.58
N ALA A 255 27.35 3.84 -26.79
CA ALA A 255 26.51 4.91 -26.27
C ALA A 255 26.49 6.13 -27.19
N VAL A 256 25.57 7.03 -26.89
CA VAL A 256 25.55 8.39 -27.43
C VAL A 256 25.62 9.39 -26.27
N ASN A 257 26.35 10.48 -26.45
CA ASN A 257 26.37 11.58 -25.49
C ASN A 257 25.05 12.36 -25.61
N VAL A 258 24.25 12.35 -24.55
CA VAL A 258 22.92 12.96 -24.49
C VAL A 258 22.87 14.16 -23.53
N THR A 259 24.02 14.67 -23.10
CA THR A 259 24.14 15.74 -22.11
C THR A 259 23.24 16.94 -22.43
N ASP A 260 23.21 17.38 -23.68
CA ASP A 260 22.46 18.56 -24.10
C ASP A 260 20.95 18.45 -23.84
N ARG A 261 20.40 17.23 -23.81
CA ARG A 261 18.98 17.01 -23.48
C ARG A 261 18.68 17.42 -22.04
N TYR A 262 19.61 17.19 -21.13
CA TYR A 262 19.44 17.49 -19.71
C TYR A 262 19.81 18.94 -19.40
N THR A 263 20.87 19.47 -20.02
CA THR A 263 21.30 20.85 -19.79
C THR A 263 20.34 21.88 -20.40
N SER A 264 19.55 21.51 -21.41
CA SER A 264 18.51 22.37 -22.01
C SER A 264 17.18 22.38 -21.25
N GLN A 265 16.97 21.48 -20.28
CA GLN A 265 15.67 21.27 -19.61
C GLN A 265 15.51 21.95 -18.23
N ALA A 266 16.47 22.75 -17.76
CA ALA A 266 16.36 23.38 -16.44
C ALA A 266 15.85 24.84 -16.47
N PRO A 267 14.83 25.20 -15.66
CA PRO A 267 14.77 26.57 -15.15
C PRO A 267 16.03 26.79 -14.29
N PRO A 268 16.82 27.85 -14.55
CA PRO A 268 18.01 28.10 -13.77
C PRO A 268 17.64 28.34 -12.31
N LEU A 269 18.48 27.86 -11.38
CA LEU A 269 18.44 28.36 -10.00
C LEU A 269 18.48 29.90 -10.06
N PRO A 270 17.67 30.62 -9.27
CA PRO A 270 17.71 32.08 -9.27
C PRO A 270 19.14 32.56 -9.03
N VAL A 271 19.58 33.61 -9.74
CA VAL A 271 20.94 34.14 -9.62
C VAL A 271 21.28 34.38 -8.14
N GLY A 272 22.43 33.86 -7.69
CA GLY A 272 22.86 33.91 -6.29
C GLY A 272 22.21 32.90 -5.35
N HIS A 273 21.57 31.85 -5.86
CA HIS A 273 21.02 30.74 -5.07
C HIS A 273 21.74 29.42 -5.36
N VAL A 274 21.76 28.56 -4.35
CA VAL A 274 22.31 27.20 -4.38
C VAL A 274 21.24 26.21 -3.96
N GLU A 275 21.41 24.95 -4.35
CA GLU A 275 20.59 23.84 -3.89
C GLU A 275 21.27 23.18 -2.69
N LEU A 276 20.62 23.23 -1.53
CA LEU A 276 21.08 22.58 -0.31
C LEU A 276 20.50 21.17 -0.24
N MET A 277 21.38 20.17 -0.19
CA MET A 277 21.00 18.76 -0.04
C MET A 277 21.16 18.33 1.41
N VAL A 278 20.16 17.66 1.98
CA VAL A 278 20.18 17.20 3.38
C VAL A 278 19.87 15.72 3.47
N ARG A 279 20.66 15.01 4.28
CA ARG A 279 20.37 13.63 4.72
C ARG A 279 20.51 13.49 6.23
N VAL A 280 19.78 12.52 6.78
CA VAL A 280 19.93 12.05 8.16
C VAL A 280 20.50 10.64 8.13
N ILE A 281 21.47 10.34 8.98
CA ILE A 281 22.06 9.01 9.14
C ILE A 281 22.01 8.57 10.60
N ASP A 282 22.01 7.26 10.87
CA ASP A 282 22.14 6.70 12.21
C ASP A 282 23.61 6.55 12.65
N SER A 283 23.83 5.92 13.81
CA SER A 283 25.17 5.66 14.35
C SER A 283 26.00 4.67 13.51
N GLN A 284 25.36 3.86 12.67
CA GLN A 284 26.01 2.92 11.75
C GLN A 284 26.30 3.55 10.39
N GLY A 285 25.83 4.79 10.17
CA GLY A 285 25.96 5.50 8.90
C GLY A 285 24.84 5.19 7.90
N GLU A 286 23.82 4.43 8.31
CA GLU A 286 22.65 4.14 7.48
C GLU A 286 21.69 5.32 7.48
N ARG A 287 21.13 5.63 6.33
CA ARG A 287 20.21 6.75 6.15
C ARG A 287 18.88 6.52 6.83
N LEU A 288 18.34 7.58 7.43
CA LEU A 288 17.05 7.58 8.10
C LEU A 288 16.05 8.51 7.41
N ALA A 289 14.79 8.07 7.38
CA ALA A 289 13.66 8.90 7.02
C ALA A 289 13.21 9.69 8.26
N ALA A 290 13.43 11.00 8.27
CA ALA A 290 13.03 11.90 9.35
C ALA A 290 12.31 13.10 8.74
N GLN A 291 11.32 13.64 9.45
CA GLN A 291 10.68 14.90 9.06
C GLN A 291 11.71 16.02 9.23
N LEU A 292 11.93 16.79 8.17
CA LEU A 292 12.89 17.88 8.11
C LEU A 292 12.15 19.19 7.86
N GLU A 293 12.45 20.18 8.69
CA GLU A 293 12.11 21.57 8.47
C GLU A 293 13.39 22.39 8.28
N VAL A 294 13.40 23.24 7.25
CA VAL A 294 14.48 24.18 6.97
C VAL A 294 13.96 25.58 7.18
N THR A 295 14.58 26.36 8.06
CA THR A 295 14.22 27.76 8.30
C THR A 295 15.37 28.71 7.99
N ASP A 296 15.06 29.95 7.64
CA ASP A 296 16.06 31.02 7.58
C ASP A 296 16.52 31.47 8.99
N ALA A 297 17.47 32.39 9.04
CA ALA A 297 17.99 32.96 10.29
C ALA A 297 16.92 33.74 11.10
N SER A 298 15.84 34.17 10.46
CA SER A 298 14.71 34.86 11.09
C SER A 298 13.64 33.90 11.60
N GLY A 299 13.80 32.60 11.37
CA GLY A 299 12.86 31.54 11.77
C GLY A 299 11.74 31.27 10.77
N ASN A 300 11.75 31.85 9.57
CA ASN A 300 10.75 31.57 8.54
C ASN A 300 11.01 30.21 7.89
N SER A 301 9.97 29.40 7.73
CA SER A 301 10.04 28.09 7.06
C SER A 301 10.31 28.27 5.56
N LEU A 302 11.43 27.73 5.09
CA LEU A 302 11.85 27.73 3.69
C LEU A 302 11.40 26.46 2.95
N ALA A 303 11.43 25.32 3.64
CA ALA A 303 10.94 24.04 3.13
C ALA A 303 10.63 23.06 4.26
N ARG A 304 9.69 22.15 4.00
CA ARG A 304 9.35 21.02 4.87
C ARG A 304 9.13 19.75 4.06
N GLY A 305 9.50 18.62 4.64
CA GLY A 305 9.20 17.29 4.10
C GLY A 305 10.00 16.21 4.80
N SER A 306 10.25 15.07 4.16
CA SER A 306 10.98 13.95 4.78
C SER A 306 12.31 13.70 4.08
N THR A 307 13.37 13.46 4.86
CA THR A 307 14.59 12.84 4.34
C THR A 307 14.31 11.39 3.91
N LYS A 308 15.16 10.85 3.05
CA LYS A 308 15.06 9.48 2.52
C LYS A 308 16.02 8.53 3.24
N ASP A 309 15.56 7.31 3.51
CA ASP A 309 16.36 6.22 4.07
C ASP A 309 17.00 5.33 2.98
N GLU A 310 17.64 4.23 3.40
CA GLU A 310 18.35 3.28 2.53
C GLU A 310 17.50 2.60 1.45
N ARG A 311 16.16 2.75 1.50
CA ARG A 311 15.26 2.23 0.45
C ARG A 311 15.30 3.06 -0.83
N PHE A 312 15.87 4.25 -0.78
CA PHE A 312 15.97 5.20 -1.90
C PHE A 312 17.41 5.29 -2.40
N ASP A 313 17.61 5.77 -3.63
CA ASP A 313 18.95 5.94 -4.20
C ASP A 313 19.84 6.73 -3.25
N ARG A 314 21.11 6.31 -3.08
CA ARG A 314 22.07 6.94 -2.16
C ARG A 314 22.24 8.44 -2.39
N ASN A 315 21.96 8.91 -3.61
CA ASN A 315 22.03 10.31 -4.00
C ASN A 315 20.69 11.06 -3.95
N ASP A 316 19.56 10.38 -3.72
CA ASP A 316 18.22 10.98 -3.55
C ASP A 316 18.10 11.62 -2.17
N HIS A 317 18.42 12.91 -2.07
CA HIS A 317 18.44 13.64 -0.80
C HIS A 317 17.18 14.50 -0.63
N PHE A 318 17.04 15.15 0.53
CA PHE A 318 16.09 16.24 0.63
C PHE A 318 16.71 17.49 0.01
N HIS A 319 15.99 18.17 -0.89
CA HIS A 319 16.48 19.33 -1.63
C HIS A 319 15.73 20.61 -1.22
N VAL A 320 16.45 21.71 -1.06
CA VAL A 320 15.87 23.06 -0.87
C VAL A 320 16.73 24.13 -1.55
N THR A 321 16.08 25.02 -2.30
CA THR A 321 16.74 26.17 -2.94
C THR A 321 16.86 27.32 -1.94
N VAL A 322 18.07 27.82 -1.73
CA VAL A 322 18.39 28.86 -0.74
C VAL A 322 19.42 29.84 -1.31
N LYS A 323 19.50 31.07 -0.78
CA LYS A 323 20.54 32.03 -1.19
C LYS A 323 21.94 31.50 -0.85
N ASP A 324 22.88 31.65 -1.77
CA ASP A 324 24.27 31.24 -1.57
C ASP A 324 24.85 31.95 -0.34
N GLY A 325 25.49 31.16 0.54
CA GLY A 325 26.08 31.63 1.77
C GLY A 325 25.10 32.01 2.90
N ALA A 326 23.77 31.85 2.71
CA ALA A 326 22.79 32.12 3.76
C ALA A 326 22.95 31.15 4.94
N ARG A 327 22.71 31.61 6.18
CA ARG A 327 22.60 30.72 7.34
C ARG A 327 21.17 30.19 7.43
N VAL A 328 21.04 28.88 7.46
CA VAL A 328 19.76 28.18 7.61
C VAL A 328 19.84 27.20 8.78
N ARG A 329 18.68 26.97 9.41
CA ARG A 329 18.52 26.00 10.49
C ARG A 329 17.80 24.77 9.95
N LEU A 330 18.39 23.61 10.20
CA LEU A 330 17.83 22.31 9.85
C LEU A 330 17.30 21.68 11.14
N LEU A 331 16.01 21.38 11.18
CA LEU A 331 15.37 20.67 12.29
C LEU A 331 14.85 19.33 11.77
N ALA A 332 15.52 18.24 12.14
CA ALA A 332 15.08 16.89 11.84
C ALA A 332 14.34 16.29 13.05
N THR A 333 13.19 15.66 12.84
CA THR A 333 12.34 15.06 13.88
C THR A 333 11.95 13.63 13.50
N ARG A 334 12.07 12.70 14.45
CA ARG A 334 11.70 11.29 14.30
C ARG A 334 11.58 10.63 15.67
N ASP A 335 10.59 9.76 15.85
CA ASP A 335 10.43 8.90 17.04
C ASP A 335 10.49 9.68 18.38
N GLY A 336 9.89 10.87 18.44
CA GLY A 336 9.88 11.73 19.64
C GLY A 336 11.23 12.38 19.98
N LYS A 337 12.21 12.33 19.07
CA LYS A 337 13.51 12.98 19.17
C LYS A 337 13.67 14.04 18.08
N SER A 338 14.48 15.05 18.34
CA SER A 338 14.89 16.07 17.37
C SER A 338 16.39 16.24 17.33
N LEU A 339 16.87 16.64 16.16
CA LEU A 339 18.23 17.06 15.92
C LEU A 339 18.18 18.39 15.17
N GLN A 340 18.77 19.42 15.77
CA GLN A 340 18.86 20.74 15.17
C GLN A 340 20.30 21.05 14.80
N ARG A 341 20.53 21.61 13.60
CA ARG A 341 21.85 22.08 13.16
C ARG A 341 21.71 23.35 12.34
N GLU A 342 22.53 24.35 12.63
CA GLU A 342 22.67 25.52 11.76
C GLU A 342 23.81 25.30 10.77
N VAL A 343 23.56 25.61 9.51
CA VAL A 343 24.52 25.45 8.42
C VAL A 343 24.55 26.70 7.54
N LYS A 344 25.72 26.99 6.98
CA LYS A 344 25.86 27.97 5.91
C LYS A 344 25.59 27.26 4.59
N ALA A 345 24.58 27.71 3.86
CA ALA A 345 24.20 27.17 2.57
C ALA A 345 25.36 27.32 1.57
N ALA A 346 25.72 26.20 0.94
CA ALA A 346 26.61 26.09 -0.20
C ALA A 346 26.09 24.91 -1.05
N SER A 347 26.59 24.74 -2.27
CA SER A 347 26.27 23.58 -3.11
C SER A 347 26.95 22.31 -2.57
N ASN A 348 26.49 21.79 -1.43
CA ASN A 348 27.03 20.61 -0.78
C ASN A 348 25.95 19.79 -0.06
N LEU A 349 26.28 18.53 0.22
CA LEU A 349 25.47 17.63 1.03
C LEU A 349 25.72 17.86 2.52
N VAL A 350 24.68 18.24 3.25
CA VAL A 350 24.68 18.29 4.71
C VAL A 350 24.22 16.96 5.27
N THR A 351 25.05 16.38 6.15
CA THR A 351 24.72 15.13 6.87
C THR A 351 24.42 15.45 8.33
N LEU A 352 23.23 15.06 8.80
CA LEU A 352 22.83 15.11 10.20
C LEU A 352 23.01 13.71 10.82
N ASN A 353 23.79 13.61 11.89
CA ASN A 353 24.02 12.33 12.58
C ASN A 353 23.00 12.15 13.72
N TRP A 354 22.08 11.21 13.56
CA TRP A 354 20.96 10.99 14.46
C TRP A 354 21.37 10.50 15.85
N SER A 355 22.59 10.02 16.03
CA SER A 355 23.13 9.73 17.36
C SER A 355 23.23 10.99 18.25
N GLU A 356 23.29 12.18 17.63
CA GLU A 356 23.26 13.47 18.31
C GLU A 356 21.82 13.96 18.62
N SER A 357 20.79 13.20 18.22
CA SER A 357 19.41 13.58 18.48
C SER A 357 19.09 13.57 19.96
N MET A 358 18.43 14.64 20.41
CA MET A 358 17.93 14.78 21.77
C MET A 358 16.46 14.37 21.78
N PRO A 359 15.91 13.85 22.90
CA PRO A 359 14.46 13.86 23.10
C PRO A 359 13.95 15.26 22.75
N VAL A 360 12.87 15.35 21.98
CA VAL A 360 12.23 16.65 21.74
C VAL A 360 11.90 17.18 23.12
N ALA A 361 12.62 18.20 23.56
CA ALA A 361 12.28 18.88 24.79
C ALA A 361 10.85 19.36 24.58
N ALA A 362 9.93 18.86 25.41
CA ALA A 362 8.60 19.41 25.47
C ALA A 362 8.80 20.93 25.62
N PRO A 363 8.19 21.76 24.75
CA PRO A 363 8.21 23.19 24.98
C PRO A 363 7.74 23.43 26.42
N ALA A 364 8.33 24.42 27.10
CA ALA A 364 8.09 24.78 28.50
C ALA A 364 6.71 24.31 28.98
N SER A 365 6.71 23.33 29.88
CA SER A 365 5.62 22.43 30.27
C SER A 365 4.21 22.89 29.89
N LEU A 366 3.77 22.57 28.66
CA LEU A 366 2.36 22.65 28.32
C LEU A 366 1.58 21.73 29.24
N SER A 367 0.61 22.29 29.97
CA SER A 367 -0.35 21.53 30.76
C SER A 367 -1.37 20.85 29.85
N ALA A 368 -2.17 19.93 30.40
CA ALA A 368 -3.31 19.36 29.67
C ALA A 368 -4.31 20.43 29.20
N SER A 369 -4.42 21.56 29.94
CA SER A 369 -5.23 22.71 29.54
C SER A 369 -4.66 23.43 28.32
N ASP A 370 -3.34 23.60 28.24
CA ASP A 370 -2.69 24.26 27.11
C ASP A 370 -2.81 23.38 25.85
N ALA A 371 -2.59 22.08 25.97
CA ALA A 371 -2.80 21.13 24.87
C ALA A 371 -4.24 21.15 24.32
N LEU A 372 -5.24 21.34 25.20
CA LEU A 372 -6.63 21.51 24.79
C LEU A 372 -6.91 22.87 24.12
N ALA A 373 -6.20 23.94 24.52
CA ALA A 373 -6.30 25.22 23.84
C ALA A 373 -5.71 25.14 22.42
N GLU A 374 -4.55 24.52 22.28
CA GLU A 374 -3.90 24.24 21.00
C GLU A 374 -4.78 23.38 20.09
N LEU A 375 -5.41 22.32 20.63
CA LEU A 375 -6.36 21.52 19.87
C LEU A 375 -7.53 22.36 19.36
N ARG A 376 -8.13 23.22 20.20
CA ARG A 376 -9.23 24.08 19.76
C ARG A 376 -8.80 25.02 18.63
N GLU A 377 -7.62 25.62 18.73
CA GLU A 377 -7.09 26.49 17.70
C GLU A 377 -6.80 25.73 16.40
N ALA A 378 -6.18 24.55 16.49
CA ALA A 378 -5.91 23.68 15.35
C ALA A 378 -7.20 23.26 14.62
N LEU A 379 -8.23 22.86 15.38
CA LEU A 379 -9.53 22.49 14.82
C LEU A 379 -10.29 23.68 14.25
N ALA A 380 -10.14 24.88 14.83
CA ALA A 380 -10.70 26.12 14.27
C ALA A 380 -10.07 26.48 12.92
N LYS A 381 -8.79 26.13 12.72
CA LYS A 381 -8.05 26.28 11.45
C LYS A 381 -8.22 25.09 10.50
N SER A 382 -9.13 24.16 10.81
CA SER A 382 -9.37 22.94 10.03
C SER A 382 -8.12 22.09 9.78
N MET A 383 -7.18 22.06 10.74
CA MET A 383 -5.97 21.22 10.67
C MET A 383 -6.32 19.73 10.50
N PRO A 384 -5.74 19.00 9.53
CA PRO A 384 -6.01 17.56 9.35
C PRO A 384 -5.62 16.70 10.57
N LEU A 385 -6.33 15.58 10.80
CA LEU A 385 -6.06 14.68 11.94
C LEU A 385 -4.62 14.14 11.96
N GLY A 386 -4.03 13.85 10.79
CA GLY A 386 -2.63 13.43 10.69
C GLY A 386 -1.63 14.50 11.17
N GLU A 387 -1.94 15.79 10.97
CA GLU A 387 -1.13 16.91 11.46
C GLU A 387 -1.37 17.15 12.96
N VAL A 388 -2.62 17.08 13.42
CA VAL A 388 -2.96 17.10 14.86
C VAL A 388 -2.18 16.01 15.60
N ARG A 389 -2.17 14.78 15.06
CA ARG A 389 -1.43 13.64 15.63
C ARG A 389 0.08 13.91 15.70
N ALA A 390 0.65 14.58 14.70
CA ALA A 390 2.08 14.85 14.62
C ALA A 390 2.52 16.08 15.45
N ALA A 391 1.58 16.90 15.92
CA ALA A 391 1.88 18.09 16.68
C ALA A 391 2.48 17.77 18.05
N GLY A 392 3.51 18.53 18.46
CA GLY A 392 4.19 18.32 19.74
C GLY A 392 3.26 18.42 20.95
N TRP A 393 2.30 19.35 20.93
CA TRP A 393 1.29 19.52 21.98
C TRP A 393 0.31 18.35 22.08
N ALA A 394 0.14 17.54 21.03
CA ALA A 394 -0.78 16.41 21.05
C ALA A 394 -0.24 15.21 21.86
N SER A 395 1.05 15.20 22.16
CA SER A 395 1.72 14.17 22.99
C SER A 395 1.73 14.52 24.48
N VAL A 396 1.20 15.67 24.87
CA VAL A 396 1.09 16.08 26.29
C VAL A 396 0.16 15.10 27.02
N PRO A 397 0.61 14.53 28.17
CA PRO A 397 -0.23 13.68 29.00
C PRO A 397 -1.49 14.41 29.48
N LEU A 398 -2.63 13.74 29.35
CA LEU A 398 -3.93 14.27 29.79
C LEU A 398 -4.43 13.53 31.03
N ASP A 399 -5.09 14.28 31.92
CA ASP A 399 -6.00 13.64 32.87
C ASP A 399 -7.27 13.14 32.14
N ARG A 400 -8.08 12.35 32.84
CA ARG A 400 -9.31 11.78 32.28
C ARG A 400 -10.28 12.84 31.73
N LYS A 401 -10.48 13.94 32.45
CA LYS A 401 -11.43 15.00 32.04
C LYS A 401 -10.93 15.69 30.76
N SER A 402 -9.64 15.95 30.67
CA SER A 402 -9.04 16.54 29.48
C SER A 402 -9.09 15.59 28.29
N ALA A 403 -8.90 14.28 28.49
CA ALA A 403 -9.04 13.29 27.43
C ALA A 403 -10.48 13.15 26.92
N ASP A 404 -11.46 13.17 27.82
CA ASP A 404 -12.89 13.15 27.47
C ASP A 404 -13.24 14.40 26.64
N LEU A 405 -12.78 15.59 27.06
CA LEU A 405 -13.02 16.83 26.31
C LEU A 405 -12.30 16.86 24.95
N ALA A 406 -11.06 16.36 24.86
CA ALA A 406 -10.35 16.23 23.59
C ALA A 406 -11.10 15.30 22.62
N SER A 407 -11.66 14.19 23.13
CA SER A 407 -12.48 13.27 22.35
C SER A 407 -13.73 13.97 21.81
N GLU A 408 -14.45 14.73 22.64
CA GLU A 408 -15.62 15.51 22.20
C GLU A 408 -15.29 16.52 21.10
N LEU A 409 -14.17 17.25 21.25
CA LEU A 409 -13.70 18.23 20.26
C LEU A 409 -13.36 17.57 18.93
N LEU A 410 -12.61 16.46 18.95
CA LEU A 410 -12.26 15.69 17.76
C LEU A 410 -13.51 15.09 17.08
N ALA A 411 -14.45 14.57 17.87
CA ALA A 411 -15.71 14.04 17.38
C ALA A 411 -16.55 15.11 16.67
N ALA A 412 -16.63 16.31 17.25
CA ALA A 412 -17.35 17.44 16.67
C ALA A 412 -16.72 17.91 15.35
N ASP A 413 -15.39 18.02 15.29
CA ASP A 413 -14.67 18.37 14.05
C ASP A 413 -14.86 17.30 12.96
N HIS A 414 -14.73 16.02 13.31
CA HIS A 414 -14.93 14.91 12.37
C HIS A 414 -16.34 14.92 11.77
N ALA A 415 -17.36 15.11 12.61
CA ALA A 415 -18.75 15.24 12.14
C ALA A 415 -18.95 16.47 11.25
N ARG A 416 -18.33 17.61 11.58
CA ARG A 416 -18.36 18.82 10.74
C ARG A 416 -17.75 18.54 9.35
N ARG A 417 -16.56 17.95 9.30
CA ARG A 417 -15.88 17.63 8.03
C ARG A 417 -16.66 16.63 7.19
N ILE A 418 -17.29 15.63 7.79
CA ILE A 418 -18.16 14.70 7.05
C ILE A 418 -19.32 15.48 6.41
N ARG A 419 -19.95 16.41 7.13
CA ARG A 419 -21.02 17.25 6.55
C ARG A 419 -20.50 18.06 5.37
N GLU A 420 -19.34 18.68 5.50
CA GLU A 420 -18.75 19.52 4.44
C GLU A 420 -18.31 18.72 3.21
N THR A 421 -17.62 17.60 3.43
CA THR A 421 -16.93 16.86 2.36
C THR A 421 -17.77 15.73 1.74
N ARG A 422 -18.81 15.26 2.43
CA ARG A 422 -19.62 14.09 2.00
C ARG A 422 -21.10 14.38 1.81
N ALA A 423 -21.55 15.64 1.87
CA ALA A 423 -22.95 16.00 1.59
C ALA A 423 -23.39 15.58 0.17
N GLU A 424 -22.58 15.84 -0.85
CA GLU A 424 -22.90 15.46 -2.23
C GLU A 424 -22.83 13.93 -2.45
N GLU A 425 -22.00 13.21 -1.70
CA GLU A 425 -22.00 11.74 -1.66
C GLU A 425 -23.35 11.22 -1.14
N MET A 426 -23.85 11.78 -0.03
CA MET A 426 -25.14 11.40 0.54
C MET A 426 -26.32 11.76 -0.37
N LYS A 427 -26.26 12.91 -1.04
CA LYS A 427 -27.28 13.34 -2.00
C LYS A 427 -27.33 12.43 -3.23
N ARG A 428 -26.17 12.08 -3.80
CA ARG A 428 -26.09 11.16 -4.95
C ARG A 428 -26.38 9.71 -4.58
N ARG A 429 -26.27 9.37 -3.29
CA ARG A 429 -26.43 8.03 -2.75
C ARG A 429 -25.50 6.98 -3.38
N VAL A 430 -24.23 7.37 -3.56
CA VAL A 430 -23.18 6.50 -4.09
C VAL A 430 -21.89 6.74 -3.32
N VAL A 431 -21.32 5.70 -2.70
CA VAL A 431 -19.96 5.73 -2.16
C VAL A 431 -18.98 5.21 -3.22
N GLU A 432 -17.84 5.88 -3.37
CA GLU A 432 -16.82 5.53 -4.37
C GLU A 432 -15.49 5.16 -3.68
N ALA A 433 -14.79 4.14 -4.20
CA ALA A 433 -13.42 3.80 -3.82
C ALA A 433 -12.62 3.40 -5.06
N GLY A 434 -11.78 4.30 -5.56
CA GLY A 434 -11.19 4.18 -6.89
C GLY A 434 -12.29 4.18 -7.96
N GLU A 435 -12.31 3.17 -8.82
CA GLU A 435 -13.32 3.01 -9.87
C GLU A 435 -14.59 2.29 -9.38
N LEU A 436 -14.55 1.69 -8.19
CA LEU A 436 -15.66 0.93 -7.63
C LEU A 436 -16.71 1.87 -7.04
N LYS A 437 -17.98 1.57 -7.34
CA LYS A 437 -19.14 2.35 -6.89
C LYS A 437 -20.09 1.47 -6.10
N MET A 438 -20.48 1.93 -4.92
CA MET A 438 -21.52 1.34 -4.09
C MET A 438 -22.73 2.29 -4.04
N PRO A 439 -23.64 2.21 -5.02
CA PRO A 439 -24.96 2.83 -4.88
C PRO A 439 -25.64 2.31 -3.62
N PHE A 440 -26.40 3.15 -2.95
CA PHE A 440 -27.14 2.74 -1.76
C PHE A 440 -28.53 3.37 -1.71
N PHE A 441 -29.43 2.68 -1.05
CA PHE A 441 -30.74 3.18 -0.69
C PHE A 441 -30.85 3.16 0.84
N TYR A 442 -31.50 4.16 1.42
CA TYR A 442 -31.94 4.03 2.80
C TYR A 442 -33.32 4.65 3.03
N LYS A 443 -34.00 4.14 4.05
CA LYS A 443 -35.28 4.63 4.55
C LYS A 443 -35.25 4.70 6.08
N VAL A 444 -35.84 5.75 6.63
CA VAL A 444 -35.96 5.96 8.08
C VAL A 444 -37.32 5.47 8.55
N PHE A 445 -37.33 4.73 9.65
CA PHE A 445 -38.52 4.21 10.33
C PHE A 445 -38.57 4.73 11.77
N GLY A 446 -39.78 4.97 12.27
CA GLY A 446 -40.04 5.41 13.64
C GLY A 446 -39.46 6.78 14.00
N GLU A 447 -39.76 7.22 15.22
CA GLU A 447 -39.17 8.44 15.79
C GLU A 447 -37.73 8.20 16.26
N ARG A 448 -36.91 9.25 16.22
CA ARG A 448 -35.50 9.16 16.63
C ARG A 448 -35.40 9.07 18.16
N PRO A 449 -34.79 8.00 18.72
CA PRO A 449 -34.51 7.95 20.16
C PRO A 449 -33.43 8.96 20.57
N ALA A 450 -33.42 9.35 21.85
CA ALA A 450 -32.45 10.31 22.40
C ALA A 450 -30.98 9.89 22.19
N LYS A 451 -30.70 8.58 22.25
CA LYS A 451 -29.36 8.01 22.03
C LYS A 451 -28.96 7.87 20.57
N GLY A 452 -29.89 8.10 19.64
CA GLY A 452 -29.69 7.89 18.21
C GLY A 452 -30.47 6.68 17.68
N ARG A 453 -30.55 6.62 16.35
CA ARG A 453 -31.30 5.58 15.63
C ARG A 453 -30.51 4.28 15.54
N GLY A 454 -31.21 3.15 15.45
CA GLY A 454 -30.59 1.92 14.97
C GLY A 454 -30.23 2.03 13.48
N LEU A 455 -29.21 1.31 13.01
CA LEU A 455 -28.88 1.17 11.58
C LEU A 455 -28.90 -0.31 11.20
N TYR A 456 -29.69 -0.68 10.20
CA TYR A 456 -29.80 -2.05 9.70
C TYR A 456 -29.26 -2.10 8.27
N ILE A 457 -28.08 -2.66 8.10
CA ILE A 457 -27.41 -2.82 6.80
C ILE A 457 -27.88 -4.15 6.20
N SER A 458 -28.62 -4.09 5.09
CA SER A 458 -29.34 -5.21 4.49
C SER A 458 -28.78 -5.51 3.09
N MET A 459 -27.96 -6.56 2.99
CA MET A 459 -27.21 -6.92 1.79
C MET A 459 -28.01 -7.83 0.85
N HIS A 460 -28.00 -7.50 -0.44
CA HIS A 460 -28.72 -8.26 -1.47
C HIS A 460 -27.99 -9.55 -1.90
N GLY A 461 -28.75 -10.49 -2.45
CA GLY A 461 -28.23 -11.72 -3.06
C GLY A 461 -27.76 -11.56 -4.52
N GLY A 462 -27.48 -12.67 -5.20
CA GLY A 462 -27.16 -12.69 -6.65
C GLY A 462 -25.69 -12.85 -7.03
N GLY A 463 -24.83 -13.34 -6.13
CA GLY A 463 -23.41 -13.56 -6.45
C GLY A 463 -23.16 -14.38 -7.70
N GLY A 464 -22.21 -13.92 -8.52
CA GLY A 464 -21.82 -14.54 -9.78
C GLY A 464 -22.86 -14.40 -10.90
N ALA A 465 -23.92 -13.61 -10.70
CA ALA A 465 -24.97 -13.38 -11.68
C ALA A 465 -24.70 -12.12 -12.54
N PRO A 466 -25.29 -12.01 -13.74
CA PRO A 466 -25.19 -10.81 -14.56
C PRO A 466 -25.68 -9.55 -13.83
N PRO A 467 -25.18 -8.35 -14.18
CA PRO A 467 -25.53 -7.09 -13.51
C PRO A 467 -27.04 -6.86 -13.34
N ARG A 468 -27.83 -7.13 -14.40
CA ARG A 468 -29.30 -7.01 -14.36
C ARG A 468 -29.97 -7.82 -13.24
N VAL A 469 -29.39 -8.96 -12.86
CA VAL A 469 -29.90 -9.81 -11.78
C VAL A 469 -29.51 -9.20 -10.43
N ASN A 470 -28.27 -8.75 -10.27
CA ASN A 470 -27.83 -8.06 -9.06
C ASN A 470 -28.65 -6.80 -8.79
N ASP A 471 -28.88 -5.98 -9.82
CA ASP A 471 -29.65 -4.76 -9.71
C ASP A 471 -31.11 -5.07 -9.33
N ALA A 472 -31.72 -6.12 -9.91
CA ALA A 472 -33.05 -6.59 -9.51
C ALA A 472 -33.10 -7.11 -8.07
N GLN A 473 -32.07 -7.85 -7.62
CA GLN A 473 -31.97 -8.31 -6.22
C GLN A 473 -31.81 -7.13 -5.26
N TRP A 474 -31.00 -6.13 -5.62
CA TRP A 474 -30.86 -4.91 -4.84
C TRP A 474 -32.20 -4.16 -4.73
N GLN A 475 -32.95 -4.01 -5.83
CA GLN A 475 -34.29 -3.39 -5.80
C GLN A 475 -35.27 -4.16 -4.90
N ASN A 476 -35.22 -5.49 -4.89
CA ASN A 476 -36.01 -6.29 -3.96
C ASN A 476 -35.58 -6.06 -2.50
N GLN A 477 -34.27 -6.00 -2.24
CA GLN A 477 -33.72 -5.79 -0.90
C GLN A 477 -34.20 -4.48 -0.27
N GLN A 478 -34.40 -3.41 -1.07
CA GLN A 478 -34.86 -2.10 -0.59
C GLN A 478 -36.21 -2.12 0.14
N ARG A 479 -37.05 -3.12 -0.14
CA ARG A 479 -38.42 -3.25 0.37
C ARG A 479 -38.67 -4.56 1.13
N LEU A 480 -37.62 -5.32 1.42
CA LEU A 480 -37.74 -6.67 1.93
C LEU A 480 -38.26 -6.72 3.38
N TYR A 481 -37.78 -5.79 4.22
CA TYR A 481 -38.11 -5.73 5.63
C TYR A 481 -38.64 -4.35 6.04
N GLU A 482 -39.43 -4.34 7.11
CA GLU A 482 -39.87 -3.15 7.80
C GLU A 482 -39.28 -3.12 9.21
N LEU A 483 -39.05 -1.92 9.73
CA LEU A 483 -38.50 -1.72 11.07
C LEU A 483 -39.54 -0.97 11.92
N GLU A 484 -39.56 -1.26 13.22
CA GLU A 484 -40.26 -0.41 14.19
C GLU A 484 -39.54 0.94 14.34
N GLU A 485 -38.20 0.91 14.45
CA GLU A 485 -37.34 2.09 14.55
C GLU A 485 -35.99 1.83 13.90
N GLY A 486 -35.49 2.81 13.14
CA GLY A 486 -34.12 2.84 12.66
C GLY A 486 -33.96 3.29 11.21
N VAL A 487 -32.72 3.32 10.76
CA VAL A 487 -32.33 3.51 9.37
C VAL A 487 -32.16 2.13 8.74
N TYR A 488 -32.99 1.81 7.75
CA TYR A 488 -32.82 0.63 6.90
C TYR A 488 -31.95 1.01 5.70
N LEU A 489 -30.74 0.47 5.62
CA LEU A 489 -29.77 0.72 4.55
C LEU A 489 -29.65 -0.52 3.65
N ALA A 490 -29.91 -0.38 2.36
CA ALA A 490 -29.70 -1.42 1.35
C ALA A 490 -28.62 -0.96 0.35
N PRO A 491 -27.35 -1.34 0.54
CA PRO A 491 -26.29 -1.07 -0.42
C PRO A 491 -26.36 -2.03 -1.61
N ARG A 492 -25.92 -1.58 -2.78
CA ARG A 492 -25.64 -2.40 -3.96
C ARG A 492 -24.15 -2.71 -4.00
N ALA A 493 -23.78 -3.99 -4.00
CA ALA A 493 -22.37 -4.35 -4.01
C ALA A 493 -21.65 -3.78 -5.24
N PRO A 494 -20.38 -3.37 -5.14
CA PRO A 494 -19.69 -2.74 -6.26
C PRO A 494 -19.44 -3.70 -7.43
N THR A 495 -19.29 -4.99 -7.15
CA THR A 495 -19.01 -6.04 -8.13
C THR A 495 -20.19 -7.00 -8.28
N ASN A 496 -20.16 -7.84 -9.32
CA ASN A 496 -21.16 -8.88 -9.56
C ASN A 496 -20.56 -10.30 -9.47
N THR A 497 -19.37 -10.43 -8.88
CA THR A 497 -18.66 -11.70 -8.74
C THR A 497 -19.36 -12.57 -7.69
N TRP A 498 -18.96 -13.84 -7.58
CA TRP A 498 -19.53 -14.76 -6.60
C TRP A 498 -19.26 -14.31 -5.16
N ASP A 499 -18.16 -13.58 -4.94
CA ASP A 499 -17.65 -13.08 -3.67
C ASP A 499 -17.90 -11.57 -3.46
N LEU A 500 -18.96 -11.01 -4.07
CA LEU A 500 -19.21 -9.56 -4.13
C LEU A 500 -19.19 -8.82 -2.78
N TRP A 501 -19.47 -9.52 -1.66
CA TRP A 501 -19.46 -8.96 -0.32
C TRP A 501 -18.20 -9.32 0.49
N HIS A 502 -17.35 -10.20 -0.04
CA HIS A 502 -16.15 -10.69 0.65
C HIS A 502 -14.95 -9.79 0.39
N GLN A 503 -14.89 -9.12 -0.75
CA GLN A 503 -13.72 -8.38 -1.21
C GLN A 503 -13.31 -7.25 -0.26
N GLY A 504 -11.99 -7.00 -0.15
CA GLY A 504 -11.44 -6.09 0.86
C GLY A 504 -11.87 -4.62 0.76
N HIS A 505 -12.38 -4.18 -0.40
CA HIS A 505 -12.91 -2.82 -0.55
C HIS A 505 -14.24 -2.59 0.20
N ILE A 506 -14.98 -3.66 0.52
CA ILE A 506 -16.28 -3.59 1.20
C ILE A 506 -16.13 -2.99 2.60
N ASP A 507 -15.08 -3.36 3.34
CA ASP A 507 -14.83 -2.89 4.70
C ASP A 507 -14.71 -1.36 4.77
N GLY A 508 -13.96 -0.77 3.83
CA GLY A 508 -13.78 0.68 3.74
C GLY A 508 -15.06 1.41 3.33
N MET A 509 -15.82 0.85 2.39
CA MET A 509 -17.09 1.42 1.95
C MET A 509 -18.17 1.36 3.04
N PHE A 510 -18.25 0.25 3.79
CA PHE A 510 -19.18 0.13 4.92
C PHE A 510 -18.82 1.06 6.06
N ARG A 511 -17.53 1.18 6.39
CA ARG A 511 -17.06 2.17 7.38
C ARG A 511 -17.51 3.58 7.00
N ARG A 512 -17.28 3.97 5.73
CA ARG A 512 -17.70 5.27 5.20
C ARG A 512 -19.21 5.49 5.22
N LEU A 513 -20.01 4.47 4.88
CA LEU A 513 -21.47 4.55 4.98
C LEU A 513 -21.96 4.70 6.41
N ILE A 514 -21.40 3.94 7.35
CA ILE A 514 -21.73 4.01 8.77
C ILE A 514 -21.39 5.41 9.31
N GLU A 515 -20.19 5.92 9.03
CA GLU A 515 -19.78 7.29 9.37
C GLU A 515 -20.78 8.34 8.87
N ASN A 516 -21.17 8.23 7.60
CA ASN A 516 -22.12 9.17 7.03
C ASN A 516 -23.48 9.09 7.74
N LEU A 517 -24.02 7.90 7.98
CA LEU A 517 -25.33 7.76 8.61
C LEU A 517 -25.34 8.14 10.10
N ILE A 518 -24.20 8.02 10.79
CA ILE A 518 -24.03 8.61 12.13
C ILE A 518 -24.22 10.13 12.07
N VAL A 519 -23.61 10.79 11.07
CA VAL A 519 -23.60 12.26 10.96
C VAL A 519 -24.89 12.84 10.40
N PHE A 520 -25.44 12.22 9.36
CA PHE A 520 -26.59 12.75 8.61
C PHE A 520 -27.94 12.25 9.14
N GLU A 521 -28.00 11.02 9.68
CA GLU A 521 -29.25 10.42 10.17
C GLU A 521 -29.28 10.24 11.68
N GLY A 522 -28.19 10.58 12.38
CA GLY A 522 -28.10 10.47 13.84
C GLY A 522 -28.15 9.02 14.32
N VAL A 523 -27.55 8.10 13.57
CA VAL A 523 -27.37 6.71 13.96
C VAL A 523 -26.50 6.62 15.22
N ASP A 524 -26.91 5.77 16.16
CA ASP A 524 -26.09 5.38 17.30
C ASP A 524 -25.04 4.35 16.82
N PRO A 525 -23.73 4.64 16.91
CA PRO A 525 -22.67 3.71 16.50
C PRO A 525 -22.67 2.38 17.28
N ASN A 526 -23.40 2.30 18.40
CA ASN A 526 -23.55 1.06 19.17
C ASN A 526 -24.83 0.28 18.84
N ARG A 527 -25.63 0.75 17.87
CA ARG A 527 -26.85 0.08 17.37
C ARG A 527 -26.79 -0.10 15.85
N VAL A 528 -25.64 -0.55 15.34
CA VAL A 528 -25.44 -0.90 13.93
C VAL A 528 -25.56 -2.42 13.78
N TYR A 529 -26.44 -2.88 12.91
CA TYR A 529 -26.76 -4.29 12.69
C TYR A 529 -26.47 -4.68 11.25
N LEU A 530 -25.87 -5.85 11.05
CA LEU A 530 -25.54 -6.38 9.73
C LEU A 530 -26.47 -7.54 9.38
N MET A 531 -27.10 -7.50 8.22
CA MET A 531 -27.96 -8.59 7.75
C MET A 531 -27.89 -8.77 6.24
N GLY A 532 -28.25 -9.95 5.75
CA GLY A 532 -28.16 -10.24 4.33
C GLY A 532 -28.81 -11.56 3.95
N TYR A 533 -29.32 -11.63 2.72
CA TYR A 533 -30.03 -12.79 2.21
C TYR A 533 -29.28 -13.44 1.04
N SER A 534 -29.21 -14.78 1.00
CA SER A 534 -28.53 -15.53 -0.07
C SER A 534 -27.04 -15.15 -0.16
N ALA A 535 -26.54 -14.67 -1.30
CA ALA A 535 -25.17 -14.15 -1.39
C ALA A 535 -24.90 -12.98 -0.41
N GLY A 536 -25.93 -12.22 -0.01
CA GLY A 536 -25.82 -11.28 1.10
C GLY A 536 -25.61 -11.99 2.44
N GLY A 537 -26.21 -13.16 2.64
CA GLY A 537 -25.96 -14.05 3.77
C GLY A 537 -24.53 -14.62 3.75
N ASP A 538 -24.00 -14.99 2.59
CA ASP A 538 -22.58 -15.34 2.43
C ASP A 538 -21.68 -14.17 2.91
N GLY A 539 -22.05 -12.94 2.51
CA GLY A 539 -21.44 -11.71 2.99
C GLY A 539 -21.51 -11.55 4.51
N VAL A 540 -22.63 -11.88 5.15
CA VAL A 540 -22.76 -11.80 6.62
C VAL A 540 -21.79 -12.77 7.30
N PHE A 541 -21.66 -14.01 6.80
CA PHE A 541 -20.69 -14.97 7.36
C PHE A 541 -19.26 -14.45 7.31
N GLN A 542 -18.89 -13.72 6.26
CA GLN A 542 -17.54 -13.20 6.04
C GLN A 542 -17.28 -11.90 6.81
N LEU A 543 -18.23 -10.97 6.78
CA LEU A 543 -18.09 -9.64 7.37
C LEU A 543 -18.31 -9.65 8.89
N ALA A 544 -19.24 -10.46 9.41
CA ALA A 544 -19.58 -10.43 10.83
C ALA A 544 -18.41 -10.82 11.75
N PRO A 545 -17.64 -11.90 11.50
CA PRO A 545 -16.49 -12.25 12.33
C PRO A 545 -15.33 -11.24 12.21
N ARG A 546 -15.04 -10.75 10.99
CA ARG A 546 -13.88 -9.88 10.74
C ARG A 546 -14.12 -8.40 11.10
N MET A 547 -15.37 -7.95 11.04
CA MET A 547 -15.80 -6.60 11.44
C MET A 547 -16.65 -6.60 12.72
N ALA A 548 -16.51 -7.63 13.57
CA ALA A 548 -17.34 -7.81 14.76
C ALA A 548 -17.39 -6.58 15.68
N ASP A 549 -16.30 -5.82 15.75
CA ASP A 549 -16.18 -4.59 16.53
C ASP A 549 -16.90 -3.37 15.90
N SER A 550 -17.58 -3.54 14.77
CA SER A 550 -18.45 -2.53 14.13
C SER A 550 -19.93 -2.69 14.49
N PHE A 551 -20.35 -3.87 14.94
CA PHE A 551 -21.76 -4.25 14.95
C PHE A 551 -22.27 -4.58 16.35
N ALA A 552 -23.56 -4.36 16.56
CA ALA A 552 -24.30 -4.72 17.76
C ALA A 552 -24.85 -6.14 17.69
N ALA A 553 -25.27 -6.57 16.51
CA ALA A 553 -25.65 -7.95 16.19
C ALA A 553 -25.58 -8.16 14.66
N ALA A 554 -25.56 -9.42 14.23
CA ALA A 554 -25.66 -9.77 12.82
C ALA A 554 -26.64 -10.93 12.56
N ALA A 555 -27.30 -10.91 11.40
CA ALA A 555 -28.27 -11.92 10.97
C ALA A 555 -27.93 -12.47 9.58
N MET A 556 -27.63 -13.76 9.52
CA MET A 556 -27.39 -14.48 8.27
C MET A 556 -28.66 -15.17 7.80
N MET A 557 -29.12 -14.88 6.58
CA MET A 557 -30.30 -15.53 5.98
C MET A 557 -29.94 -16.27 4.69
N ALA A 558 -30.19 -17.58 4.65
CA ALA A 558 -30.05 -18.44 3.46
C ALA A 558 -28.68 -18.37 2.72
N GLY A 559 -27.61 -18.04 3.43
CA GLY A 559 -26.24 -17.99 2.91
C GLY A 559 -25.43 -19.25 3.21
N HIS A 560 -24.22 -19.30 2.69
CA HIS A 560 -23.22 -20.33 2.87
C HIS A 560 -21.91 -19.72 3.41
N PRO A 561 -21.32 -20.28 4.47
CA PRO A 561 -20.15 -19.70 5.15
C PRO A 561 -18.83 -19.86 4.38
N ASN A 562 -18.79 -20.73 3.38
CA ASN A 562 -17.56 -21.12 2.68
C ASN A 562 -16.49 -21.57 3.68
N GLU A 563 -15.32 -20.94 3.71
CA GLU A 563 -14.19 -21.25 4.59
C GLU A 563 -14.11 -20.38 5.87
N THR A 564 -15.15 -19.63 6.20
CA THR A 564 -15.18 -18.74 7.37
C THR A 564 -15.15 -19.48 8.70
N SER A 565 -14.61 -18.80 9.71
CA SER A 565 -14.55 -19.30 11.09
C SER A 565 -15.46 -18.48 12.01
N PRO A 566 -16.27 -19.10 12.89
CA PRO A 566 -17.08 -18.36 13.86
C PRO A 566 -16.25 -17.79 15.02
N LEU A 567 -14.95 -18.08 15.11
CA LEU A 567 -14.13 -17.69 16.27
C LEU A 567 -14.15 -16.17 16.55
N GLY A 568 -14.20 -15.35 15.50
CA GLY A 568 -14.30 -13.89 15.61
C GLY A 568 -15.64 -13.37 16.13
N LEU A 569 -16.69 -14.20 16.16
CA LEU A 569 -18.03 -13.83 16.63
C LEU A 569 -18.15 -13.77 18.16
N ARG A 570 -17.07 -14.02 18.92
CA ARG A 570 -17.12 -14.13 20.38
C ARG A 570 -17.93 -13.01 21.05
N ASN A 571 -17.75 -11.78 20.60
CA ASN A 571 -18.36 -10.58 21.20
C ASN A 571 -19.53 -10.00 20.37
N LEU A 572 -19.92 -10.68 19.28
CA LEU A 572 -20.99 -10.24 18.39
C LEU A 572 -22.16 -11.25 18.45
N PRO A 573 -23.32 -10.86 19.00
CA PRO A 573 -24.53 -11.65 18.88
C PRO A 573 -24.85 -11.97 17.41
N PHE A 574 -24.98 -13.26 17.11
CA PHE A 574 -25.12 -13.74 15.73
C PHE A 574 -26.34 -14.65 15.57
N THR A 575 -27.25 -14.31 14.67
CA THR A 575 -28.40 -15.16 14.34
C THR A 575 -28.30 -15.75 12.94
N LEU A 576 -28.79 -16.98 12.79
CA LEU A 576 -28.75 -17.76 11.55
C LEU A 576 -30.14 -18.27 11.20
N HIS A 577 -30.62 -17.97 10.00
CA HIS A 577 -31.93 -18.39 9.50
C HIS A 577 -31.78 -19.15 8.18
N MET A 578 -32.32 -20.37 8.12
CA MET A 578 -32.14 -21.27 6.98
C MET A 578 -33.39 -22.09 6.67
N GLY A 579 -33.73 -22.26 5.39
CA GLY A 579 -34.77 -23.20 4.98
C GLY A 579 -34.33 -24.65 5.12
N GLY A 580 -35.15 -25.51 5.72
CA GLY A 580 -34.85 -26.94 5.89
C GLY A 580 -34.73 -27.69 4.56
N ARG A 581 -35.36 -27.17 3.49
CA ARG A 581 -35.29 -27.69 2.12
C ARG A 581 -34.29 -26.92 1.24
N ASP A 582 -33.55 -25.93 1.76
CA ASP A 582 -32.48 -25.25 1.02
C ASP A 582 -31.20 -26.11 1.00
N ALA A 583 -31.24 -27.16 0.17
CA ALA A 583 -30.15 -28.14 0.05
C ALA A 583 -29.06 -27.71 -0.93
N ALA A 584 -29.24 -26.60 -1.65
CA ALA A 584 -28.22 -26.08 -2.56
C ALA A 584 -26.94 -25.78 -1.77
N TYR A 585 -25.79 -26.25 -2.28
CA TYR A 585 -24.49 -26.15 -1.59
C TYR A 585 -24.49 -26.71 -0.16
N GLN A 586 -25.42 -27.61 0.17
CA GLN A 586 -25.61 -28.16 1.52
C GLN A 586 -25.90 -27.11 2.59
N ARG A 587 -26.48 -25.95 2.22
CA ARG A 587 -26.74 -24.83 3.16
C ARG A 587 -27.48 -25.25 4.42
N ASN A 588 -28.56 -26.02 4.29
CA ASN A 588 -29.31 -26.56 5.44
C ASN A 588 -28.46 -27.43 6.38
N ALA A 589 -27.62 -28.32 5.85
CA ALA A 589 -26.73 -29.16 6.64
C ALA A 589 -25.60 -28.35 7.29
N VAL A 590 -25.08 -27.33 6.59
CA VAL A 590 -24.06 -26.44 7.10
C VAL A 590 -24.61 -25.52 8.21
N ALA A 591 -25.85 -25.06 8.09
CA ALA A 591 -26.56 -24.33 9.15
C ALA A 591 -26.65 -25.14 10.45
N ALA A 592 -27.02 -26.42 10.36
CA ALA A 592 -27.06 -27.32 11.52
C ALA A 592 -25.66 -27.55 12.14
N LYS A 593 -24.61 -27.65 11.31
CA LYS A 593 -23.22 -27.73 11.80
C LYS A 593 -22.80 -26.44 12.53
N TRP A 594 -23.19 -25.28 12.01
CA TRP A 594 -22.91 -23.99 12.64
C TRP A 594 -23.65 -23.82 13.97
N GLU A 595 -24.89 -24.31 14.07
CA GLU A 595 -25.62 -24.37 15.35
C GLU A 595 -24.86 -25.15 16.40
N GLN A 596 -24.38 -26.35 16.05
CA GLN A 596 -23.58 -27.15 16.96
C GLN A 596 -22.27 -26.43 17.35
N LEU A 597 -21.55 -25.88 16.37
CA LEU A 597 -20.25 -25.22 16.59
C LEU A 597 -20.39 -23.99 17.49
N LEU A 598 -21.39 -23.12 17.26
CA LEU A 598 -21.68 -21.98 18.12
C LEU A 598 -22.13 -22.42 19.51
N GLY A 599 -22.93 -23.48 19.60
CA GLY A 599 -23.34 -24.10 20.85
C GLY A 599 -22.15 -24.59 21.67
N ASP A 600 -21.19 -25.27 21.03
CA ASP A 600 -20.00 -25.81 21.70
C ASP A 600 -19.02 -24.69 22.11
N LEU A 601 -18.84 -23.67 21.27
CA LEU A 601 -18.08 -22.47 21.62
C LEU A 601 -18.71 -21.73 22.82
N ARG A 602 -20.03 -21.56 22.85
CA ARG A 602 -20.76 -20.96 23.99
C ARG A 602 -20.63 -21.79 25.27
N LYS A 603 -20.64 -23.12 25.19
CA LYS A 603 -20.42 -23.99 26.37
C LYS A 603 -19.03 -23.80 26.95
N GLN A 604 -18.02 -23.63 26.10
CA GLN A 604 -16.62 -23.40 26.51
C GLN A 604 -16.38 -21.96 27.01
N ASP A 605 -17.12 -20.99 26.47
CA ASP A 605 -17.07 -19.58 26.85
C ASP A 605 -18.49 -19.05 27.09
N PRO A 606 -19.07 -19.27 28.29
CA PRO A 606 -20.46 -18.89 28.59
C PRO A 606 -20.78 -17.40 28.46
N GLY A 607 -19.75 -16.54 28.40
CA GLY A 607 -19.88 -15.09 28.20
C GLY A 607 -19.69 -14.65 26.74
N GLY A 608 -19.36 -15.54 25.82
CA GLY A 608 -19.12 -15.26 24.39
C GLY A 608 -20.08 -16.02 23.47
N TYR A 609 -20.07 -15.74 22.16
CA TYR A 609 -20.83 -16.50 21.15
C TYR A 609 -22.35 -16.57 21.42
N GLU A 610 -22.97 -15.46 21.83
CA GLU A 610 -24.42 -15.38 21.89
C GLU A 610 -25.02 -15.61 20.51
N HIS A 611 -25.94 -16.56 20.39
CA HIS A 611 -26.48 -16.93 19.09
C HIS A 611 -27.93 -17.41 19.16
N TRP A 612 -28.58 -17.34 18.00
CA TRP A 612 -29.86 -17.97 17.75
C TRP A 612 -29.83 -18.59 16.36
N VAL A 613 -30.13 -19.89 16.24
CA VAL A 613 -30.19 -20.56 14.95
C VAL A 613 -31.61 -21.07 14.74
N LYS A 614 -32.17 -20.82 13.56
CA LYS A 614 -33.51 -21.26 13.17
C LYS A 614 -33.47 -21.90 11.79
N ILE A 615 -33.69 -23.21 11.76
CA ILE A 615 -33.93 -23.97 10.53
C ILE A 615 -35.44 -24.17 10.38
N TYR A 616 -36.02 -23.74 9.26
CA TYR A 616 -37.46 -23.79 9.00
C TYR A 616 -37.80 -25.04 8.15
N PRO A 617 -38.32 -26.13 8.74
CA PRO A 617 -38.31 -27.46 8.11
C PRO A 617 -38.93 -27.53 6.71
N ASP A 618 -40.02 -26.78 6.50
CA ASP A 618 -40.79 -26.82 5.25
C ASP A 618 -40.42 -25.76 4.22
N LYS A 619 -39.46 -24.89 4.54
CA LYS A 619 -39.07 -23.77 3.66
C LYS A 619 -37.86 -24.12 2.79
N GLY A 620 -37.87 -23.60 1.57
CA GLY A 620 -36.73 -23.67 0.64
C GLY A 620 -35.79 -22.48 0.81
N HIS A 621 -35.14 -22.07 -0.27
CA HIS A 621 -34.23 -20.89 -0.26
C HIS A 621 -34.95 -19.60 0.18
N TRP A 622 -36.22 -19.46 -0.20
CA TRP A 622 -37.10 -18.41 0.30
C TRP A 622 -37.87 -18.89 1.54
N MET A 623 -37.78 -18.15 2.65
CA MET A 623 -38.37 -18.50 3.94
C MET A 623 -39.69 -17.77 4.24
N ASP A 624 -40.37 -17.24 3.22
CA ASP A 624 -41.63 -16.52 3.34
C ASP A 624 -41.60 -15.32 4.32
N ARG A 625 -40.43 -14.70 4.46
CA ARG A 625 -40.12 -13.63 5.44
C ARG A 625 -40.22 -14.05 6.91
N GLU A 626 -40.34 -15.33 7.23
CA GLU A 626 -40.30 -15.78 8.63
C GLU A 626 -38.94 -15.50 9.30
N ASP A 627 -37.88 -15.32 8.48
CA ASP A 627 -36.56 -14.87 8.90
C ASP A 627 -36.54 -13.41 9.39
N ALA A 628 -37.56 -12.60 9.11
CA ALA A 628 -37.68 -11.23 9.64
C ALA A 628 -37.74 -11.18 11.18
N ALA A 629 -38.03 -12.31 11.84
CA ALA A 629 -37.93 -12.45 13.29
C ALA A 629 -36.52 -12.15 13.84
N ALA A 630 -35.49 -12.21 12.99
CA ALA A 630 -34.12 -11.79 13.31
C ALA A 630 -34.03 -10.30 13.71
N ILE A 631 -34.85 -9.43 13.13
CA ILE A 631 -34.78 -7.98 13.31
C ILE A 631 -35.09 -7.57 14.77
N PRO A 632 -36.26 -7.93 15.34
CA PRO A 632 -36.54 -7.62 16.74
C PRO A 632 -35.64 -8.38 17.72
N TRP A 633 -34.99 -9.47 17.31
CA TRP A 633 -33.95 -10.11 18.10
C TRP A 633 -32.67 -9.27 18.12
N MET A 634 -32.14 -8.88 16.96
CA MET A 634 -30.95 -8.03 16.83
C MET A 634 -31.12 -6.71 17.58
N ALA A 635 -32.30 -6.09 17.50
CA ALA A 635 -32.60 -4.80 18.12
C ALA A 635 -32.45 -4.77 19.66
N LYS A 636 -32.42 -5.93 20.32
CA LYS A 636 -32.21 -6.06 21.78
C LYS A 636 -30.74 -5.92 22.17
N HIS A 637 -29.82 -6.00 21.23
CA HIS A 637 -28.39 -5.99 21.48
C HIS A 637 -27.79 -4.61 21.21
N THR A 638 -26.72 -4.31 21.96
CA THR A 638 -25.89 -3.13 21.74
C THR A 638 -24.44 -3.56 21.62
N ARG A 639 -23.67 -2.88 20.78
CA ARG A 639 -22.26 -3.21 20.54
C ARG A 639 -21.44 -3.22 21.82
N GLN A 640 -20.71 -4.31 22.04
CA GLN A 640 -19.72 -4.40 23.10
C GLN A 640 -18.43 -3.68 22.69
N ARG A 641 -18.31 -2.41 23.04
CA ARG A 641 -17.13 -1.59 22.69
C ARG A 641 -15.85 -2.15 23.30
N TYR A 642 -15.82 -2.35 24.61
CA TYR A 642 -14.60 -2.72 25.34
C TYR A 642 -14.77 -4.10 25.99
N PRO A 643 -14.87 -5.19 25.20
CA PRO A 643 -15.07 -6.52 25.76
C PRO A 643 -13.85 -6.93 26.59
N ARG A 644 -14.08 -7.65 27.68
CA ARG A 644 -12.99 -8.14 28.54
C ARG A 644 -12.12 -9.18 27.86
N GLN A 645 -12.66 -9.93 26.90
CA GLN A 645 -11.95 -10.97 26.17
C GLN A 645 -12.17 -10.82 24.67
N VAL A 646 -11.10 -11.00 23.91
CA VAL A 646 -11.09 -10.89 22.45
C VAL A 646 -10.50 -12.17 21.87
N VAL A 647 -11.16 -12.70 20.85
CA VAL A 647 -10.66 -13.77 19.98
C VAL A 647 -10.62 -13.18 18.58
N TRP A 648 -9.42 -12.88 18.10
CA TRP A 648 -9.20 -12.29 16.80
C TRP A 648 -8.65 -13.35 15.86
N ARG A 649 -9.48 -13.81 14.93
CA ARG A 649 -9.10 -14.70 13.83
C ARG A 649 -9.07 -13.90 12.54
N GLN A 650 -7.91 -13.77 11.91
CA GLN A 650 -7.77 -13.12 10.60
C GLN A 650 -8.41 -13.97 9.51
N ASP A 651 -9.01 -13.33 8.51
CA ASP A 651 -9.47 -14.00 7.29
C ASP A 651 -8.47 -13.82 6.14
N ASP A 652 -8.87 -14.17 4.92
CA ASP A 652 -8.17 -13.83 3.68
C ASP A 652 -8.10 -12.30 3.45
N VAL A 653 -9.16 -11.58 3.76
CA VAL A 653 -9.16 -10.13 3.94
C VAL A 653 -8.68 -9.80 5.33
N THR A 654 -7.40 -9.44 5.41
CA THR A 654 -6.75 -9.12 6.68
C THR A 654 -6.98 -7.68 7.10
N HIS A 655 -6.95 -7.44 8.41
CA HIS A 655 -7.05 -6.11 9.00
C HIS A 655 -5.99 -5.91 10.10
N SER A 656 -5.64 -4.66 10.38
CA SER A 656 -4.59 -4.31 11.35
C SER A 656 -5.11 -4.00 12.75
N ARG A 657 -6.42 -4.10 12.98
CA ARG A 657 -7.06 -3.76 14.26
C ARG A 657 -8.34 -4.55 14.51
N PHE A 658 -8.61 -4.89 15.76
CA PHE A 658 -9.83 -5.55 16.17
C PHE A 658 -10.09 -5.33 17.65
N TYR A 659 -11.23 -4.72 17.97
CA TYR A 659 -11.52 -4.20 19.31
C TYR A 659 -10.37 -3.29 19.82
N TRP A 660 -9.79 -3.64 20.97
CA TRP A 660 -8.65 -2.95 21.59
C TRP A 660 -7.28 -3.54 21.22
N LEU A 661 -7.23 -4.45 20.23
CA LEU A 661 -5.99 -5.02 19.70
C LEU A 661 -5.62 -4.36 18.37
N ALA A 662 -4.33 -4.14 18.15
CA ALA A 662 -3.79 -3.69 16.87
C ALA A 662 -2.46 -4.39 16.53
N LEU A 663 -2.20 -4.53 15.24
CA LEU A 663 -1.03 -5.18 14.66
C LEU A 663 -0.35 -4.24 13.67
N ASP A 664 0.98 -4.32 13.60
CA ASP A 664 1.77 -3.66 12.56
C ASP A 664 1.83 -4.52 11.29
N GLY A 665 2.11 -3.91 10.14
CA GLY A 665 2.07 -4.57 8.82
C GLY A 665 2.74 -5.95 8.73
N PRO A 666 3.94 -6.18 9.30
CA PRO A 666 4.59 -7.50 9.29
C PRO A 666 3.86 -8.60 10.09
N GLU A 667 3.01 -8.20 11.05
CA GLU A 667 2.29 -9.10 11.95
C GLU A 667 0.89 -9.44 11.45
N VAL A 668 0.37 -8.68 10.48
CA VAL A 668 -0.93 -8.92 9.86
C VAL A 668 -0.81 -10.08 8.86
N LYS A 669 -1.20 -11.28 9.31
CA LYS A 669 -1.08 -12.52 8.53
C LYS A 669 -2.47 -13.16 8.35
N PRO A 670 -2.83 -13.61 7.14
CA PRO A 670 -4.07 -14.35 6.92
C PRO A 670 -4.16 -15.56 7.85
N ARG A 671 -5.36 -15.84 8.37
CA ARG A 671 -5.65 -16.98 9.26
C ARG A 671 -4.92 -16.98 10.61
N ALA A 672 -4.09 -15.98 10.90
CA ALA A 672 -3.47 -15.85 12.22
C ALA A 672 -4.53 -15.62 13.31
N GLU A 673 -4.21 -16.10 14.51
CA GLU A 673 -5.11 -16.01 15.65
C GLU A 673 -4.43 -15.33 16.84
N LEU A 674 -5.18 -14.45 17.49
CA LEU A 674 -4.75 -13.77 18.70
C LEU A 674 -5.88 -13.79 19.73
N ARG A 675 -5.56 -14.24 20.95
CA ARG A 675 -6.48 -14.26 22.08
C ARG A 675 -5.92 -13.42 23.21
N ALA A 676 -6.76 -12.54 23.74
CA ALA A 676 -6.38 -11.63 24.80
C ALA A 676 -7.53 -11.44 25.78
N SER A 677 -7.23 -11.33 27.06
CA SER A 677 -8.22 -11.11 28.11
C SER A 677 -7.73 -10.16 29.19
N TRP A 678 -8.61 -9.28 29.66
CA TRP A 678 -8.41 -8.41 30.81
C TRP A 678 -9.15 -8.93 32.03
N GLU A 679 -8.45 -8.99 33.15
CA GLU A 679 -9.00 -9.18 34.49
C GLU A 679 -8.48 -8.05 35.39
N GLY A 680 -9.36 -7.13 35.78
CA GLY A 680 -8.96 -5.90 36.45
C GLY A 680 -7.94 -5.09 35.62
N GLN A 681 -6.76 -4.85 36.20
CA GLN A 681 -5.62 -4.14 35.60
C GLN A 681 -4.61 -5.08 34.90
N ALA A 682 -4.91 -6.39 34.81
CA ALA A 682 -4.02 -7.38 34.22
C ALA A 682 -4.55 -7.89 32.87
N CYS A 683 -3.70 -7.86 31.85
CA CYS A 683 -3.95 -8.43 30.52
C CYS A 683 -3.15 -9.73 30.36
N ARG A 684 -3.82 -10.77 29.88
CA ARG A 684 -3.20 -12.03 29.48
C ARG A 684 -3.33 -12.19 27.96
N LEU A 685 -2.18 -12.32 27.31
CA LEU A 685 -2.04 -12.63 25.89
C LEU A 685 -1.70 -14.12 25.77
N GLN A 686 -2.46 -14.85 24.96
CA GLN A 686 -2.11 -16.22 24.64
C GLN A 686 -1.01 -16.22 23.57
N PRO A 687 -0.05 -17.17 23.63
CA PRO A 687 0.94 -17.34 22.58
C PRO A 687 0.27 -17.52 21.21
N GLY A 688 0.83 -16.90 20.19
CA GLY A 688 0.31 -16.94 18.82
C GLY A 688 1.37 -16.53 17.80
N ASP A 689 0.92 -16.24 16.58
CA ASP A 689 1.80 -15.99 15.42
C ASP A 689 2.45 -14.60 15.41
N ALA A 690 1.92 -13.67 16.23
CA ALA A 690 2.37 -12.29 16.30
C ALA A 690 3.60 -12.15 17.23
N ARG A 691 4.59 -11.36 16.81
CA ARG A 691 5.77 -10.99 17.61
C ARG A 691 5.66 -9.60 18.24
N SER A 692 4.81 -8.74 17.68
CA SER A 692 4.55 -7.38 18.18
C SER A 692 3.06 -7.10 18.14
N ILE A 693 2.50 -6.54 19.21
CA ILE A 693 1.09 -6.19 19.33
C ILE A 693 0.97 -4.81 19.97
N ARG A 694 -0.06 -4.05 19.59
CA ARG A 694 -0.47 -2.85 20.30
C ARG A 694 -1.77 -3.07 21.06
N LEU A 695 -1.79 -2.65 22.31
CA LEU A 695 -2.98 -2.67 23.18
C LEU A 695 -3.52 -1.24 23.30
N ARG A 696 -4.75 -1.03 22.86
CA ARG A 696 -5.43 0.27 22.94
C ARG A 696 -6.31 0.32 24.17
N LEU A 697 -6.13 1.33 24.99
CA LEU A 697 -6.72 1.36 26.32
C LEU A 697 -7.67 2.55 26.47
N HIS A 698 -8.76 2.28 27.18
CA HIS A 698 -9.78 3.26 27.52
C HIS A 698 -10.17 3.07 28.98
N ASP A 699 -10.57 4.16 29.65
CA ASP A 699 -11.00 4.18 31.06
C ASP A 699 -12.21 3.29 31.41
N GLN A 700 -12.88 2.70 30.42
CA GLN A 700 -13.97 1.75 30.61
C GLN A 700 -13.46 0.30 30.65
N LEU A 701 -12.26 0.06 30.12
CA LEU A 701 -11.60 -1.25 30.12
C LEU A 701 -10.70 -1.39 31.36
N VAL A 702 -9.88 -0.38 31.63
CA VAL A 702 -8.91 -0.33 32.73
C VAL A 702 -8.88 1.07 33.33
N ASN A 703 -8.44 1.20 34.58
CA ASN A 703 -8.11 2.49 35.18
C ASN A 703 -6.74 2.95 34.68
N LEU A 704 -6.70 3.96 33.81
CA LEU A 704 -5.44 4.46 33.23
C LEU A 704 -4.59 5.27 34.22
N ASP A 705 -5.13 5.66 35.37
CA ASP A 705 -4.38 6.32 36.46
C ASP A 705 -3.66 5.32 37.37
N GLN A 706 -3.82 4.01 37.10
CA GLN A 706 -3.14 2.92 37.79
C GLN A 706 -2.25 2.14 36.82
N PRO A 707 -1.17 1.52 37.31
CA PRO A 707 -0.37 0.64 36.47
C PRO A 707 -1.23 -0.53 35.95
N VAL A 708 -0.96 -0.94 34.72
CA VAL A 708 -1.45 -2.17 34.12
C VAL A 708 -0.30 -3.16 33.98
N GLN A 709 -0.62 -4.44 34.00
CA GLN A 709 0.32 -5.52 33.79
C GLN A 709 -0.10 -6.33 32.56
N VAL A 710 0.84 -6.63 31.67
CA VAL A 710 0.58 -7.48 30.50
C VAL A 710 1.47 -8.69 30.58
N SER A 711 0.87 -9.86 30.42
CA SER A 711 1.53 -11.16 30.43
C SER A 711 1.33 -11.88 29.11
N ALA A 712 2.34 -12.60 28.65
CA ALA A 712 2.29 -13.52 27.51
C ALA A 712 2.62 -14.92 28.02
N GLY A 713 1.61 -15.79 28.11
CA GLY A 713 1.70 -17.00 28.95
C GLY A 713 2.00 -16.63 30.40
N ASP A 714 3.02 -17.25 30.99
CA ASP A 714 3.43 -16.99 32.38
C ASP A 714 4.41 -15.81 32.53
N ARG A 715 4.86 -15.21 31.42
CA ARG A 715 5.86 -14.14 31.43
C ARG A 715 5.21 -12.77 31.41
N VAL A 716 5.59 -11.91 32.36
CA VAL A 716 5.25 -10.48 32.32
C VAL A 716 6.07 -9.78 31.24
N VAL A 717 5.40 -9.19 30.26
CA VAL A 717 6.02 -8.49 29.11
C VAL A 717 5.91 -6.97 29.23
N PHE A 718 5.02 -6.47 30.08
CA PHE A 718 4.91 -5.05 30.41
C PHE A 718 4.32 -4.87 31.82
N ALA A 719 4.81 -3.87 32.55
CA ALA A 719 4.21 -3.39 33.79
C ALA A 719 4.45 -1.88 33.87
N GLY A 720 3.39 -1.09 33.96
CA GLY A 720 3.49 0.38 33.99
C GLY A 720 2.18 1.08 33.68
N THR A 721 2.20 2.41 33.67
CA THR A 721 1.06 3.25 33.35
C THR A 721 1.02 3.60 31.85
N ALA A 722 -0.17 3.66 31.27
CA ALA A 722 -0.36 4.14 29.91
C ALA A 722 -0.88 5.58 29.92
N GLN A 723 -0.29 6.45 29.09
CA GLN A 723 -0.63 7.87 29.09
C GLN A 723 -1.77 8.19 28.12
N ARG A 724 -2.73 9.01 28.58
CA ARG A 724 -3.77 9.58 27.72
C ARG A 724 -3.16 10.71 26.89
N THR A 725 -3.36 10.70 25.57
CA THR A 725 -2.82 11.73 24.67
C THR A 725 -3.81 12.06 23.55
N ILE A 726 -3.80 13.33 23.11
CA ILE A 726 -4.58 13.78 21.94
C ILE A 726 -4.10 13.06 20.68
N ALA A 727 -2.80 12.78 20.57
CA ALA A 727 -2.23 12.06 19.44
C ALA A 727 -2.84 10.66 19.27
N THR A 728 -3.05 9.92 20.36
CA THR A 728 -3.67 8.57 20.29
C THR A 728 -5.16 8.65 19.96
N LEU A 729 -5.87 9.65 20.51
CA LEU A 729 -7.27 9.91 20.13
C LEU A 729 -7.40 10.22 18.64
N ALA A 730 -6.60 11.16 18.13
CA ALA A 730 -6.60 11.54 16.72
C ALA A 730 -6.26 10.35 15.80
N LYS A 731 -5.23 9.56 16.16
CA LYS A 731 -4.86 8.32 15.45
C LYS A 731 -6.01 7.33 15.38
N THR A 732 -6.64 7.03 16.51
CA THR A 732 -7.68 5.99 16.58
C THR A 732 -8.98 6.42 15.92
N LEU A 733 -9.27 7.73 15.92
CA LEU A 733 -10.35 8.33 15.14
C LEU A 733 -10.07 8.26 13.64
N GLU A 734 -8.88 8.67 13.19
CA GLU A 734 -8.47 8.62 11.77
C GLU A 734 -8.59 7.20 11.20
N GLU A 735 -8.20 6.19 11.97
CA GLU A 735 -8.25 4.80 11.53
C GLU A 735 -9.66 4.18 11.54
N ARG A 736 -10.60 4.63 12.40
CA ARG A 736 -11.95 4.02 12.53
C ARG A 736 -13.06 4.83 11.91
N GLY A 737 -12.94 6.16 11.98
CA GLY A 737 -14.03 7.10 11.73
C GLY A 737 -15.15 7.09 12.78
N ASP A 738 -15.07 6.27 13.84
CA ASP A 738 -16.09 6.15 14.88
C ASP A 738 -15.71 6.96 16.14
N PRO A 739 -16.38 8.10 16.39
CA PRO A 739 -16.04 8.95 17.53
C PRO A 739 -16.35 8.31 18.89
N SER A 740 -17.25 7.33 18.94
CA SER A 740 -17.58 6.62 20.20
C SER A 740 -16.57 5.53 20.56
N TYR A 741 -15.57 5.32 19.70
CA TYR A 741 -14.61 4.22 19.77
C TYR A 741 -13.14 4.66 19.59
N MET A 742 -12.85 5.89 20.00
CA MET A 742 -11.48 6.37 20.19
C MET A 742 -10.85 5.75 21.44
N PHE A 743 -9.52 5.65 21.44
CA PHE A 743 -8.75 5.22 22.60
C PHE A 743 -7.75 6.32 22.98
N PRO A 744 -7.74 6.79 24.24
CA PRO A 744 -6.82 7.84 24.66
C PRO A 744 -5.39 7.34 24.87
N ALA A 745 -5.17 6.03 25.06
CA ALA A 745 -3.87 5.46 25.36
C ALA A 745 -3.59 4.21 24.52
N GLU A 746 -2.31 3.94 24.24
CA GLU A 746 -1.84 2.76 23.51
C GLU A 746 -0.51 2.27 24.10
N LEU A 747 -0.34 0.95 24.18
CA LEU A 747 0.89 0.29 24.63
C LEU A 747 1.43 -0.60 23.51
N ALA A 748 2.71 -0.48 23.20
CA ALA A 748 3.42 -1.41 22.31
C ALA A 748 4.02 -2.57 23.12
N ILE A 749 3.66 -3.79 22.77
CA ILE A 749 4.04 -5.02 23.46
C ILE A 749 4.85 -5.90 22.51
N GLN A 750 6.06 -6.27 22.93
CA GLN A 750 6.86 -7.29 22.24
C GLN A 750 6.58 -8.65 22.88
N LEU A 751 6.23 -9.63 22.06
CA LEU A 751 5.97 -11.00 22.48
C LEU A 751 7.22 -11.87 22.36
N PRO A 752 7.45 -12.79 23.31
CA PRO A 752 8.55 -13.75 23.22
C PRO A 752 8.36 -14.67 22.00
N ALA A 753 9.48 -15.21 21.51
CA ALA A 753 9.42 -16.27 20.50
C ALA A 753 8.61 -17.46 21.05
N ALA A 754 7.71 -18.01 20.23
CA ALA A 754 6.98 -19.22 20.58
C ALA A 754 8.03 -20.33 20.80
N PRO A 755 7.91 -21.14 21.87
CA PRO A 755 8.77 -22.30 22.03
C PRO A 755 8.64 -23.18 20.78
N ALA A 756 9.77 -23.67 20.26
CA ALA A 756 9.75 -24.63 19.16
C ALA A 756 8.87 -25.82 19.56
N PRO A 757 8.05 -26.38 18.65
CA PRO A 757 7.29 -27.58 18.97
C PRO A 757 8.29 -28.64 19.43
N GLU A 758 8.09 -29.17 20.64
CA GLU A 758 8.84 -30.31 21.13
C GLU A 758 8.73 -31.40 20.07
N GLY A 759 9.89 -31.80 19.53
CA GLY A 759 9.99 -32.87 18.56
C GLY A 759 9.33 -34.10 19.18
N LYS A 760 8.27 -34.59 18.54
CA LYS A 760 7.83 -35.95 18.81
C LYS A 760 8.96 -36.87 18.33
N GLU A 761 9.70 -37.42 19.29
CA GLU A 761 10.52 -38.63 19.09
C GLU A 761 9.67 -39.79 18.60
#